data_AF-S3W8T8-F1
#
_entry.id   AF-S3W8T8-F1
#
_cell.length_a   1.000
_cell.length_b   1.000
_cell.length_c   1.000
_cell.angle_alpha   90.00
_cell.angle_beta   90.00
_cell.angle_gamma   90.00
#
_symmetry.space_group_name_H-M   'P 1'
#
loop_
_entity.id
_entity.type
_entity.pdbx_description
1 polymer ?
#
loop_
_entity_poly.entity_id
_entity_poly.type
_entity_poly.pdbx_seq_one_letter_code
_entity_poly.pdbx_strand_id
1 'polypeptide(L)'
;MKFGYLNFYSFGSILAALFCLYVAFFFLRIKERSQAALHLGIASGFAFFFHFGYTIGFFTLERWGIYHRWIVIPSALLVFAQFSLVFFYFPTPRKERIGKYIYFTLILIVIAVEILFILNSRNSVGRFVKGSHYWDFETYSFYMLYSILVLFFNLLCISLGVWRALVEKGKERRAVIYMLFAFCIILVIPAVTNALNRNGSISRIVYQQAVDLSFVIGFFLLLVIYLNIAKEKTTILNRIVGISMATFFLVFQIIAYFILIEYELVFDRIQYQEAKLAIATREKAKGLEYIVSYDMSAGSSNQIFGKSDPISESERGLETNYIRLWNLICSLGDLPAEERLLKSKSILLNSPPEFFAYKAGILGFLSSKKNKVVSNVEMETFLKRLSQRLIVLNSQFSHVQDKKDSIRISKLFSANEPGVAEMLNELSIVYRLELKTGMSEEDLKRLVFNSTLPVYREGERIYRGNDSSIIAEKSTPFKYYVAYYLLNKTSGRLFETGFDYRIYRAYLHYPSLILLLCLISIMFLVVFGFELFFRYALIIPMKEVVSGLQEVYAGNLEYRLVPKVEDEIGFIARSFNHMAESMLSARNSLRNYAENLEIKVKERTNELEITLNEVKNLKEQQDGDYFLMSLLLKSLAANRANQGNVKVDLLTDQKKKFKFRNYDSEIGGDISASNRIQLRGKNYTVFLNADAMGKSMQGAGGALVFGAVFEAIIERTKITDSIRDYSPERWLKSTFMELHKVFLSFNGSMLVSAVIGLVDEEEGILYHLNAEHPWTVLYRNNQASFIENDLTFRKLGTEGMNGRVYVKTFQLRPGDVIVAGSDGRDDIHIGSNQAGEKMINDDHTRFLEFVESGHGNLENIFHLILSEGHLTDDLSLIRISFKEKDIKEAADDTEGIQENKHVLNLIDKAKRNAKDENFDEAISLFREIETLNGKIPITKKYLAFLFMRKRLFEDAAHHAEEYLKLHPLDNDMLYFTSFMLRRSGKIEKAADFGERLRLREPNHVKNLLNLARIYLVLKNYDSALAIAMEAFELDSKNERIAKLLDLLKNLRREPTNKNS
;
A
#
# COMPACT_ATOMS: atom_id res chain seq x y z
N MET A 1 -32.20 -3.63 29.48
CA MET A 1 -32.90 -3.80 28.20
C MET A 1 -33.37 -5.24 28.09
N LYS A 2 -34.67 -5.53 27.93
CA LYS A 2 -35.21 -6.90 27.83
C LYS A 2 -35.35 -7.43 26.39
N PHE A 3 -35.14 -6.59 25.36
CA PHE A 3 -35.56 -6.89 23.98
C PHE A 3 -34.44 -7.36 23.04
N GLY A 4 -33.16 -7.08 23.33
CA GLY A 4 -32.05 -7.59 22.52
C GLY A 4 -30.68 -7.11 22.96
N TYR A 5 -29.65 -7.79 22.46
CA TYR A 5 -28.25 -7.56 22.81
C TYR A 5 -27.40 -7.53 21.55
N LEU A 6 -26.75 -6.39 21.33
CA LEU A 6 -25.68 -6.29 20.34
C LEU A 6 -24.49 -7.15 20.77
N ASN A 7 -23.79 -7.67 19.79
CA ASN A 7 -22.60 -8.48 19.92
C ASN A 7 -21.79 -8.35 18.62
N PHE A 8 -20.63 -8.99 18.61
CA PHE A 8 -19.76 -9.09 17.45
C PHE A 8 -20.50 -9.38 16.13
N TYR A 9 -21.31 -10.44 16.10
CA TYR A 9 -22.03 -10.87 14.89
C TYR A 9 -23.06 -9.85 14.41
N SER A 10 -23.90 -9.37 15.33
CA SER A 10 -24.93 -8.37 15.00
C SER A 10 -24.31 -7.06 14.53
N PHE A 11 -23.20 -6.62 15.13
CA PHE A 11 -22.51 -5.41 14.72
C PHE A 11 -21.92 -5.53 13.31
N GLY A 12 -21.18 -6.62 13.03
CA GLY A 12 -20.62 -6.87 11.68
C GLY A 12 -21.71 -6.93 10.61
N SER A 13 -22.84 -7.58 10.92
CA SER A 13 -23.99 -7.65 10.02
C SER A 13 -24.69 -6.29 9.85
N ILE A 14 -24.81 -5.46 10.91
CA ILE A 14 -25.36 -4.09 10.79
C ILE A 14 -24.47 -3.24 9.89
N LEU A 15 -23.16 -3.32 10.09
CA LEU A 15 -22.19 -2.56 9.31
C LEU A 15 -22.30 -2.91 7.82
N ALA A 16 -22.27 -4.20 7.48
CA ALA A 16 -22.42 -4.67 6.11
C ALA A 16 -23.81 -4.31 5.53
N ALA A 17 -24.88 -4.40 6.33
CA ALA A 17 -26.21 -3.99 5.91
C ALA A 17 -26.26 -2.49 5.57
N LEU A 18 -25.79 -1.62 6.46
CA LEU A 18 -25.77 -0.17 6.24
C LEU A 18 -24.90 0.21 5.03
N PHE A 19 -23.77 -0.49 4.84
CA PHE A 19 -22.94 -0.29 3.67
C PHE A 19 -23.65 -0.70 2.36
N CYS A 20 -24.26 -1.89 2.31
CA CYS A 20 -25.03 -2.34 1.15
C CYS A 20 -26.23 -1.42 0.87
N LEU A 21 -26.91 -0.92 1.92
CA LEU A 21 -27.99 0.05 1.80
C LEU A 21 -27.50 1.37 1.21
N TYR A 22 -26.34 1.86 1.66
CA TYR A 22 -25.69 3.03 1.10
C TYR A 22 -25.38 2.85 -0.39
N VAL A 23 -24.76 1.73 -0.76
CA VAL A 23 -24.45 1.42 -2.16
C VAL A 23 -25.73 1.30 -3.00
N ALA A 24 -26.80 0.71 -2.45
CA ALA A 24 -28.09 0.65 -3.12
C ALA A 24 -28.64 2.06 -3.39
N PHE A 25 -28.67 2.93 -2.37
CA PHE A 25 -29.10 4.31 -2.53
C PHE A 25 -28.23 5.07 -3.53
N PHE A 26 -26.92 4.85 -3.49
CA PHE A 26 -25.99 5.47 -4.42
C PHE A 26 -26.38 5.18 -5.88
N PHE A 27 -26.48 3.91 -6.26
CA PHE A 27 -26.82 3.51 -7.63
C PHE A 27 -28.24 3.93 -8.02
N LEU A 28 -29.20 3.82 -7.11
CA LEU A 28 -30.59 4.16 -7.40
C LEU A 28 -30.83 5.68 -7.52
N ARG A 29 -29.98 6.53 -6.92
CA ARG A 29 -30.08 7.99 -7.02
C ARG A 29 -29.39 8.59 -8.25
N ILE A 30 -28.68 7.79 -9.05
CA ILE A 30 -28.07 8.29 -10.29
C ILE A 30 -29.17 8.79 -11.24
N LYS A 31 -29.07 10.05 -11.65
CA LYS A 31 -29.98 10.66 -12.63
C LYS A 31 -29.69 10.07 -14.01
N GLU A 32 -30.73 9.64 -14.75
CA GLU A 32 -30.59 8.92 -16.04
C GLU A 32 -29.75 7.62 -15.93
N ARG A 33 -29.89 6.89 -14.82
CA ARG A 33 -29.18 5.62 -14.59
C ARG A 33 -29.42 4.61 -15.73
N SER A 34 -28.35 3.92 -16.12
CA SER A 34 -28.42 2.76 -17.00
C SER A 34 -29.11 1.59 -16.31
N GLN A 35 -29.50 0.61 -17.13
CA GLN A 35 -30.03 -0.66 -16.62
C GLN A 35 -28.99 -1.41 -15.78
N ALA A 36 -27.69 -1.27 -16.08
CA ALA A 36 -26.63 -1.86 -15.27
C ALA A 36 -26.59 -1.25 -13.86
N ALA A 37 -26.63 0.08 -13.73
CA ALA A 37 -26.74 0.76 -12.43
C ALA A 37 -28.00 0.36 -11.68
N LEU A 38 -29.15 0.26 -12.36
CA LEU A 38 -30.40 -0.20 -11.73
C LEU A 38 -30.24 -1.59 -11.11
N HIS A 39 -29.73 -2.55 -11.87
CA HIS A 39 -29.55 -3.92 -11.39
C HIS A 39 -28.49 -4.03 -10.29
N LEU A 40 -27.41 -3.25 -10.35
CA LEU A 40 -26.43 -3.15 -9.26
C LEU A 40 -27.06 -2.56 -7.98
N GLY A 41 -27.90 -1.54 -8.11
CA GLY A 41 -28.64 -0.96 -6.99
C GLY A 41 -29.62 -1.94 -6.36
N ILE A 42 -30.38 -2.68 -7.16
CA ILE A 42 -31.31 -3.72 -6.67
C ILE A 42 -30.54 -4.87 -6.02
N ALA A 43 -29.43 -5.32 -6.61
CA ALA A 43 -28.57 -6.35 -6.02
C ALA A 43 -28.05 -5.92 -4.65
N SER A 44 -27.60 -4.66 -4.53
CA SER A 44 -27.15 -4.09 -3.25
C SER A 44 -28.29 -4.00 -2.23
N GLY A 45 -29.52 -3.73 -2.68
CA GLY A 45 -30.72 -3.77 -1.84
C GLY A 45 -31.03 -5.18 -1.30
N PHE A 46 -30.92 -6.22 -2.12
CA PHE A 46 -31.05 -7.60 -1.64
C PHE A 46 -29.90 -8.00 -0.71
N ALA A 47 -28.67 -7.52 -0.97
CA ALA A 47 -27.56 -7.70 -0.05
C ALA A 47 -27.81 -7.03 1.32
N PHE A 48 -28.44 -5.86 1.34
CA PHE A 48 -28.92 -5.25 2.59
C PHE A 48 -29.88 -6.18 3.34
N PHE A 49 -30.92 -6.72 2.68
CA PHE A 49 -31.86 -7.63 3.34
C PHE A 49 -31.19 -8.91 3.86
N PHE A 50 -30.21 -9.43 3.13
CA PHE A 50 -29.40 -10.57 3.57
C PHE A 50 -28.67 -10.29 4.89
N HIS A 51 -27.93 -9.18 5.00
CA HIS A 51 -27.22 -8.83 6.24
C HIS A 51 -28.16 -8.33 7.34
N PHE A 52 -29.24 -7.64 6.98
CA PHE A 52 -30.25 -7.19 7.94
C PHE A 52 -31.01 -8.36 8.56
N GLY A 53 -31.29 -9.42 7.79
CA GLY A 53 -31.81 -10.67 8.33
C GLY A 53 -30.87 -11.24 9.40
N TYR A 54 -29.57 -11.35 9.11
CA TYR A 54 -28.60 -11.81 10.12
C TYR A 54 -28.52 -10.90 11.34
N THR A 55 -28.60 -9.58 11.15
CA THR A 55 -28.70 -8.61 12.26
C THR A 55 -29.83 -8.96 13.22
N ILE A 56 -31.04 -9.19 12.70
CA ILE A 56 -32.21 -9.59 13.49
C ILE A 56 -31.93 -10.89 14.24
N GLY A 57 -31.39 -11.90 13.53
CA GLY A 57 -31.11 -13.21 14.11
C GLY A 57 -30.09 -13.18 15.24
N PHE A 58 -29.04 -12.37 15.13
CA PHE A 58 -27.99 -12.25 16.15
C PHE A 58 -28.36 -11.32 17.31
N PHE A 59 -29.28 -10.37 17.10
CA PHE A 59 -29.67 -9.37 18.10
C PHE A 59 -30.54 -9.96 19.21
N THR A 60 -31.46 -10.87 18.87
CA THR A 60 -32.44 -11.43 19.82
C THR A 60 -31.99 -12.76 20.41
N LEU A 61 -32.36 -13.01 21.67
CA LEU A 61 -32.28 -14.33 22.32
C LEU A 61 -33.59 -15.10 22.19
N GLU A 62 -34.66 -14.41 21.80
CA GLU A 62 -36.00 -14.96 21.73
C GLU A 62 -36.15 -15.87 20.51
N ARG A 63 -36.99 -16.90 20.65
CA ARG A 63 -37.18 -17.95 19.64
C ARG A 63 -37.66 -17.41 18.28
N TRP A 64 -38.42 -16.32 18.27
CA TRP A 64 -38.90 -15.70 17.03
C TRP A 64 -37.75 -15.25 16.11
N GLY A 65 -36.54 -15.04 16.64
CA GLY A 65 -35.35 -14.75 15.85
C GLY A 65 -35.04 -15.80 14.78
N ILE A 66 -35.56 -17.03 14.88
CA ILE A 66 -35.38 -18.09 13.89
C ILE A 66 -35.89 -17.70 12.49
N TYR A 67 -36.94 -16.87 12.42
CA TYR A 67 -37.57 -16.46 11.16
C TYR A 67 -36.72 -15.53 10.31
N HIS A 68 -35.59 -15.02 10.82
CA HIS A 68 -34.64 -14.28 10.00
C HIS A 68 -34.17 -15.08 8.77
N ARG A 69 -34.15 -16.42 8.87
CA ARG A 69 -33.82 -17.32 7.75
C ARG A 69 -34.76 -17.16 6.55
N TRP A 70 -36.01 -16.79 6.77
CA TRP A 70 -36.98 -16.54 5.70
C TRP A 70 -36.60 -15.31 4.86
N ILE A 71 -35.83 -14.38 5.41
CA ILE A 71 -35.30 -13.22 4.68
C ILE A 71 -33.95 -13.56 4.03
N VAL A 72 -33.04 -14.18 4.79
CA VAL A 72 -31.65 -14.43 4.38
C VAL A 72 -31.56 -15.33 3.14
N ILE A 73 -32.28 -16.45 3.13
CA ILE A 73 -32.18 -17.48 2.09
C ILE A 73 -32.55 -16.96 0.69
N PRO A 74 -33.73 -16.36 0.47
CA PRO A 74 -34.09 -15.82 -0.84
C PRO A 74 -33.23 -14.61 -1.21
N SER A 75 -32.92 -13.73 -0.25
CA SER A 75 -32.12 -12.52 -0.52
C SER A 75 -30.75 -12.85 -1.13
N ALA A 76 -30.05 -13.87 -0.62
CA ALA A 76 -28.76 -14.28 -1.17
C ALA A 76 -28.85 -14.73 -2.64
N LEU A 77 -29.86 -15.53 -3.00
CA LEU A 77 -30.05 -15.99 -4.37
C LEU A 77 -30.49 -14.85 -5.30
N LEU A 78 -31.25 -13.88 -4.79
CA LEU A 78 -31.67 -12.70 -5.54
C LEU A 78 -30.50 -11.78 -5.90
N VAL A 79 -29.50 -11.65 -5.01
CA VAL A 79 -28.23 -10.96 -5.34
C VAL A 79 -27.58 -11.61 -6.56
N PHE A 80 -27.47 -12.94 -6.57
CA PHE A 80 -26.85 -13.68 -7.67
C PHE A 80 -27.64 -13.56 -8.98
N ALA A 81 -28.97 -13.58 -8.91
CA ALA A 81 -29.83 -13.39 -10.06
C ALA A 81 -29.63 -11.99 -10.69
N GLN A 82 -29.55 -10.94 -9.87
CA GLN A 82 -29.29 -9.59 -10.35
C GLN A 82 -27.89 -9.44 -10.96
N PHE A 83 -26.85 -9.99 -10.32
CA PHE A 83 -25.48 -9.94 -10.88
C PHE A 83 -25.37 -10.66 -12.22
N SER A 84 -26.06 -11.79 -12.38
CA SER A 84 -26.12 -12.51 -13.67
C SER A 84 -26.69 -11.62 -14.78
N LEU A 85 -27.67 -10.77 -14.46
CA LEU A 85 -28.29 -9.84 -15.40
C LEU A 85 -27.40 -8.63 -15.73
N VAL A 86 -26.59 -8.15 -14.77
CA VAL A 86 -25.66 -7.01 -14.97
C VAL A 86 -24.71 -7.25 -16.14
N PHE A 87 -24.21 -8.48 -16.34
CA PHE A 87 -23.31 -8.80 -17.45
C PHE A 87 -23.95 -8.68 -18.83
N PHE A 88 -25.27 -8.71 -18.96
CA PHE A 88 -25.96 -8.45 -20.23
C PHE A 88 -26.12 -6.95 -20.53
N TYR A 89 -25.99 -6.09 -19.51
CA TYR A 89 -26.20 -4.64 -19.63
C TYR A 89 -24.91 -3.83 -19.59
N PHE A 90 -23.88 -4.30 -18.88
CA PHE A 90 -22.60 -3.61 -18.76
C PHE A 90 -21.52 -4.26 -19.66
N PRO A 91 -20.61 -3.50 -20.29
CA PRO A 91 -20.53 -2.03 -20.32
C PRO A 91 -21.55 -1.38 -21.25
N THR A 92 -21.97 -2.14 -22.26
CA THR A 92 -23.05 -1.81 -23.18
C THR A 92 -24.08 -2.95 -23.21
N PRO A 93 -25.34 -2.69 -23.54
CA PRO A 93 -26.33 -3.76 -23.59
C PRO A 93 -26.06 -4.74 -24.74
N ARG A 94 -26.04 -6.05 -24.45
CA ARG A 94 -25.93 -7.13 -25.45
C ARG A 94 -26.79 -8.32 -25.05
N LYS A 95 -27.47 -8.92 -26.04
CA LYS A 95 -28.31 -10.13 -25.86
C LYS A 95 -29.31 -10.02 -24.69
N GLU A 96 -29.87 -8.83 -24.48
CA GLU A 96 -30.73 -8.53 -23.32
C GLU A 96 -31.94 -9.46 -23.19
N ARG A 97 -32.54 -9.88 -24.32
CA ARG A 97 -33.68 -10.81 -24.31
C ARG A 97 -33.31 -12.12 -23.62
N ILE A 98 -32.15 -12.69 -23.96
CA ILE A 98 -31.64 -13.92 -23.34
C ILE A 98 -31.35 -13.67 -21.86
N GLY A 99 -30.73 -12.54 -21.52
CA GLY A 99 -30.51 -12.14 -20.12
C GLY A 99 -31.80 -12.09 -19.30
N LYS A 100 -32.87 -11.49 -19.84
CA LYS A 100 -34.18 -11.43 -19.17
C LYS A 100 -34.81 -12.81 -18.98
N TYR A 101 -34.72 -13.72 -19.96
CA TYR A 101 -35.21 -15.10 -19.79
C TYR A 101 -34.43 -15.86 -18.72
N ILE A 102 -33.09 -15.75 -18.71
CA ILE A 102 -32.26 -16.36 -17.67
C ILE A 102 -32.66 -15.82 -16.30
N TYR A 103 -32.75 -14.49 -16.16
CA TYR A 103 -33.15 -13.84 -14.92
C TYR A 103 -34.54 -14.31 -14.44
N PHE A 104 -35.54 -14.33 -15.33
CA PHE A 104 -36.89 -14.79 -14.98
C PHE A 104 -36.90 -16.24 -14.49
N THR A 105 -36.16 -17.13 -15.15
CA THR A 105 -35.98 -18.53 -14.72
C THR A 105 -35.32 -18.60 -13.34
N LEU A 106 -34.29 -17.79 -13.08
CA LEU A 106 -33.64 -17.73 -11.76
C LEU A 106 -34.62 -17.27 -10.67
N ILE A 107 -35.47 -16.27 -10.95
CA ILE A 107 -36.48 -15.81 -9.99
C ILE A 107 -37.52 -16.90 -9.70
N LEU A 108 -37.99 -17.64 -10.71
CA LEU A 108 -38.89 -18.78 -10.50
C LEU A 108 -38.25 -19.86 -9.61
N ILE A 109 -36.96 -20.14 -9.81
CA ILE A 109 -36.21 -21.06 -8.95
C ILE A 109 -36.16 -20.53 -7.51
N VAL A 110 -35.89 -19.23 -7.30
CA VAL A 110 -35.87 -18.64 -5.95
C VAL A 110 -37.23 -18.79 -5.27
N ILE A 111 -38.33 -18.48 -5.96
CA ILE A 111 -39.69 -18.61 -5.41
C ILE A 111 -39.99 -20.07 -5.03
N ALA A 112 -39.66 -21.02 -5.89
CA ALA A 112 -39.86 -22.43 -5.62
C ALA A 112 -39.06 -22.92 -4.40
N VAL A 113 -37.80 -22.47 -4.28
CA VAL A 113 -36.92 -22.79 -3.16
C VAL A 113 -37.42 -22.16 -1.86
N GLU A 114 -37.94 -20.93 -1.91
CA GLU A 114 -38.51 -20.25 -0.75
C GLU A 114 -39.77 -20.95 -0.25
N ILE A 115 -40.69 -21.33 -1.14
CA ILE A 115 -41.89 -22.10 -0.78
C ILE A 115 -41.48 -23.44 -0.15
N LEU A 116 -40.55 -24.17 -0.77
CA LEU A 116 -40.03 -25.43 -0.26
C LEU A 116 -39.40 -25.26 1.13
N PHE A 117 -38.68 -24.16 1.35
CA PHE A 117 -38.07 -23.86 2.65
C PHE A 117 -39.12 -23.59 3.72
N ILE A 118 -40.10 -22.73 3.43
CA ILE A 118 -41.16 -22.37 4.38
C ILE A 118 -41.93 -23.62 4.79
N LEU A 119 -42.30 -24.48 3.85
CA LEU A 119 -43.00 -25.74 4.13
C LEU A 119 -42.17 -26.68 5.03
N ASN A 120 -40.87 -26.84 4.75
CA ASN A 120 -39.98 -27.65 5.59
C ASN A 120 -39.74 -27.03 6.97
N SER A 121 -39.61 -25.71 7.06
CA SER A 121 -39.29 -25.01 8.31
C SER A 121 -40.44 -25.02 9.32
N ARG A 122 -41.70 -24.98 8.87
CA ARG A 122 -42.89 -25.02 9.74
C ARG A 122 -42.98 -26.26 10.63
N ASN A 123 -42.52 -27.41 10.14
CA ASN A 123 -42.61 -28.69 10.83
C ASN A 123 -41.29 -29.11 11.50
N SER A 124 -40.28 -28.22 11.51
CA SER A 124 -38.94 -28.55 12.01
C SER A 124 -38.77 -28.19 13.49
N VAL A 125 -37.70 -28.72 14.11
CA VAL A 125 -37.27 -28.33 15.46
C VAL A 125 -36.37 -27.09 15.35
N GLY A 126 -36.62 -26.10 16.20
CA GLY A 126 -35.74 -24.94 16.32
C GLY A 126 -34.61 -25.23 17.29
N ARG A 127 -33.37 -24.93 16.88
CA ARG A 127 -32.18 -25.09 17.73
C ARG A 127 -31.46 -23.76 17.90
N PHE A 128 -31.10 -23.44 19.14
CA PHE A 128 -30.21 -22.32 19.40
C PHE A 128 -28.76 -22.74 19.16
N VAL A 129 -28.07 -22.05 18.26
CA VAL A 129 -26.67 -22.35 17.94
C VAL A 129 -25.76 -21.69 18.98
N LYS A 130 -25.42 -22.46 20.02
CA LYS A 130 -24.46 -22.10 21.08
C LYS A 130 -23.16 -21.54 20.49
N GLY A 131 -22.61 -20.50 21.12
CA GLY A 131 -21.43 -19.79 20.63
C GLY A 131 -21.63 -18.92 19.40
N SER A 132 -22.68 -19.14 18.59
CA SER A 132 -23.00 -18.34 17.41
C SER A 132 -24.17 -17.36 17.61
N HIS A 133 -24.89 -17.48 18.71
CA HIS A 133 -25.77 -16.43 19.23
C HIS A 133 -27.09 -16.22 18.46
N TYR A 134 -27.59 -17.24 17.75
CA TYR A 134 -28.82 -17.16 16.95
C TYR A 134 -29.59 -18.50 16.92
N TRP A 135 -30.87 -18.44 16.53
CA TRP A 135 -31.74 -19.60 16.31
C TRP A 135 -31.71 -20.08 14.85
N ASP A 136 -31.60 -21.39 14.62
CA ASP A 136 -31.63 -21.99 13.29
C ASP A 136 -32.65 -23.15 13.21
N PHE A 137 -33.15 -23.42 11.99
CA PHE A 137 -34.01 -24.56 11.71
C PHE A 137 -33.17 -25.82 11.48
N GLU A 138 -33.57 -26.97 12.06
CA GLU A 138 -32.95 -28.27 11.80
C GLU A 138 -33.44 -28.91 10.49
N THR A 139 -33.21 -28.24 9.35
CA THR A 139 -33.64 -28.69 8.02
C THR A 139 -32.45 -29.09 7.14
N TYR A 140 -31.76 -30.17 7.50
CA TYR A 140 -30.51 -30.59 6.87
C TYR A 140 -30.63 -30.86 5.36
N SER A 141 -31.66 -31.61 4.94
CA SER A 141 -31.89 -31.94 3.53
C SER A 141 -32.04 -30.71 2.64
N PHE A 142 -32.74 -29.70 3.16
CA PHE A 142 -32.91 -28.42 2.47
C PHE A 142 -31.59 -27.68 2.30
N TYR A 143 -30.78 -27.59 3.36
CA TYR A 143 -29.51 -26.86 3.29
C TYR A 143 -28.49 -27.49 2.34
N MET A 144 -28.53 -28.81 2.15
CA MET A 144 -27.72 -29.48 1.13
C MET A 144 -28.15 -29.06 -0.29
N LEU A 145 -29.45 -29.12 -0.58
CA LEU A 145 -30.01 -28.65 -1.86
C LEU A 145 -29.69 -27.17 -2.10
N TYR A 146 -29.87 -26.32 -1.09
CA TYR A 146 -29.54 -24.91 -1.15
C TYR A 146 -28.07 -24.66 -1.46
N SER A 147 -27.14 -25.43 -0.88
CA SER A 147 -25.70 -25.29 -1.15
C SER A 147 -25.35 -25.65 -2.61
N ILE A 148 -25.99 -26.67 -3.18
CA ILE A 148 -25.85 -27.02 -4.60
C ILE A 148 -26.38 -25.89 -5.49
N LEU A 149 -27.53 -25.31 -5.12
CA LEU A 149 -28.11 -24.18 -5.85
C LEU A 149 -27.19 -22.95 -5.79
N VAL A 150 -26.64 -22.61 -4.62
CA VAL A 150 -25.66 -21.52 -4.48
C VAL A 150 -24.46 -21.76 -5.38
N LEU A 151 -23.93 -22.99 -5.44
CA LEU A 151 -22.82 -23.33 -6.36
C LEU A 151 -23.22 -23.15 -7.83
N PHE A 152 -24.42 -23.61 -8.21
CA PHE A 152 -24.96 -23.44 -9.57
C PHE A 152 -25.07 -21.96 -9.95
N PHE A 153 -25.67 -21.12 -9.10
CA PHE A 153 -25.79 -19.69 -9.35
C PHE A 153 -24.42 -19.00 -9.47
N ASN A 154 -23.45 -19.39 -8.63
CA ASN A 154 -22.08 -18.87 -8.69
C ASN A 154 -21.40 -19.23 -10.00
N LEU A 155 -21.43 -20.50 -10.41
CA LEU A 155 -20.86 -20.95 -11.68
C LEU A 155 -21.52 -20.27 -12.88
N LEU A 156 -22.84 -20.11 -12.84
CA LEU A 156 -23.58 -19.40 -13.88
C LEU A 156 -23.11 -17.94 -13.97
N CYS A 157 -23.08 -17.21 -12.86
CA CYS A 157 -22.66 -15.82 -12.83
C CYS A 157 -21.20 -15.64 -13.32
N ILE A 158 -20.29 -16.52 -12.90
CA ILE A 158 -18.90 -16.51 -13.36
C ILE A 158 -18.82 -16.79 -14.86
N SER A 159 -19.56 -17.80 -15.36
CA SER A 159 -19.55 -18.15 -16.78
C SER A 159 -20.08 -17.01 -17.66
N LEU A 160 -21.10 -16.29 -17.20
CA LEU A 160 -21.63 -15.10 -17.86
C LEU A 160 -20.63 -13.95 -17.86
N GLY A 161 -19.91 -13.73 -16.76
CA GLY A 161 -18.85 -12.73 -16.71
C GLY A 161 -17.65 -13.06 -17.59
N VAL A 162 -17.23 -14.33 -17.63
CA VAL A 162 -16.16 -14.81 -18.53
C VAL A 162 -16.59 -14.64 -19.99
N TRP A 163 -17.81 -15.07 -20.33
CA TRP A 163 -18.38 -14.84 -21.65
C TRP A 163 -18.34 -13.35 -22.02
N ARG A 164 -18.76 -12.48 -21.10
CA ARG A 164 -18.76 -11.03 -21.31
C ARG A 164 -17.35 -10.48 -21.53
N ALA A 165 -16.38 -10.94 -20.75
CA ALA A 165 -14.98 -10.55 -20.87
C ALA A 165 -14.30 -11.05 -22.15
N LEU A 166 -14.76 -12.16 -22.73
CA LEU A 166 -14.28 -12.66 -24.03
C LEU A 166 -14.86 -11.89 -25.22
N VAL A 167 -16.09 -11.38 -25.07
CA VAL A 167 -16.80 -10.64 -26.12
C VAL A 167 -16.29 -9.20 -26.26
N GLU A 168 -15.97 -8.53 -25.15
CA GLU A 168 -15.51 -7.15 -25.16
C GLU A 168 -14.00 -7.00 -25.46
N LYS A 169 -13.59 -5.83 -25.95
CA LYS A 169 -12.19 -5.52 -26.32
C LYS A 169 -11.70 -4.23 -25.65
N GLY A 170 -10.38 -4.03 -25.58
CA GLY A 170 -9.77 -2.79 -25.09
C GLY A 170 -10.08 -2.46 -23.61
N LYS A 171 -10.40 -1.18 -23.34
CA LYS A 171 -10.67 -0.68 -21.98
C LYS A 171 -11.94 -1.30 -21.36
N GLU A 172 -12.96 -1.56 -22.17
CA GLU A 172 -14.22 -2.18 -21.75
C GLU A 172 -14.02 -3.64 -21.28
N ARG A 173 -13.13 -4.40 -21.94
CA ARG A 173 -12.75 -5.75 -21.48
C ARG A 173 -12.15 -5.73 -20.08
N ARG A 174 -11.22 -4.80 -19.82
CA ARG A 174 -10.57 -4.67 -18.50
C ARG A 174 -11.61 -4.34 -17.42
N ALA A 175 -12.57 -3.48 -17.73
CA ALA A 175 -13.69 -3.14 -16.85
C ALA A 175 -14.49 -4.37 -16.41
N VAL A 176 -14.87 -5.21 -17.38
CA VAL A 176 -15.66 -6.43 -17.13
C VAL A 176 -14.85 -7.44 -16.30
N ILE A 177 -13.55 -7.59 -16.58
CA ILE A 177 -12.66 -8.47 -15.80
C ILE A 177 -12.59 -8.00 -14.34
N TYR A 178 -12.41 -6.69 -14.11
CA TYR A 178 -12.37 -6.15 -12.75
C TYR A 178 -13.71 -6.26 -12.02
N MET A 179 -14.84 -6.04 -12.71
CA MET A 179 -16.15 -6.29 -12.11
C MET A 179 -16.37 -7.77 -11.79
N LEU A 180 -15.98 -8.67 -12.69
CA LEU A 180 -16.04 -10.11 -12.44
C LEU A 180 -15.20 -10.49 -11.22
N PHE A 181 -14.01 -9.92 -11.08
CA PHE A 181 -13.18 -10.12 -9.89
C PHE A 181 -13.88 -9.64 -8.61
N ALA A 182 -14.48 -8.46 -8.62
CA ALA A 182 -15.24 -7.94 -7.49
C ALA A 182 -16.46 -8.81 -7.15
N PHE A 183 -17.18 -9.32 -8.16
CA PHE A 183 -18.25 -10.30 -7.93
C PHE A 183 -17.72 -11.60 -7.34
N CYS A 184 -16.60 -12.15 -7.83
CA CYS A 184 -16.01 -13.35 -7.25
C CYS A 184 -15.72 -13.20 -5.75
N ILE A 185 -15.33 -12.01 -5.29
CA ILE A 185 -15.14 -11.72 -3.85
C ILE A 185 -16.48 -11.85 -3.10
N ILE A 186 -17.57 -11.24 -3.60
CA ILE A 186 -18.91 -11.29 -3.00
C ILE A 186 -19.51 -12.70 -3.04
N LEU A 187 -19.16 -13.47 -4.07
CA LEU A 187 -19.83 -14.72 -4.43
C LEU A 187 -19.11 -15.96 -3.88
N VAL A 188 -17.83 -16.11 -4.24
CA VAL A 188 -17.07 -17.33 -4.02
C VAL A 188 -16.63 -17.44 -2.58
N ILE A 189 -16.15 -16.36 -1.96
CA ILE A 189 -15.66 -16.41 -0.57
C ILE A 189 -16.80 -16.80 0.39
N PRO A 190 -17.99 -16.17 0.36
CA PRO A 190 -19.14 -16.61 1.15
C PRO A 190 -19.56 -18.05 0.87
N ALA A 191 -19.55 -18.50 -0.39
CA ALA A 191 -19.94 -19.86 -0.73
C ALA A 191 -18.96 -20.91 -0.17
N VAL A 192 -17.66 -20.69 -0.35
CA VAL A 192 -16.60 -21.57 0.15
C VAL A 192 -16.59 -21.59 1.68
N THR A 193 -16.63 -20.42 2.32
CA THR A 193 -16.63 -20.34 3.78
C THR A 193 -17.93 -20.90 4.38
N ASN A 194 -19.08 -20.77 3.71
CA ASN A 194 -20.31 -21.45 4.15
C ASN A 194 -20.16 -22.98 4.09
N ALA A 195 -19.57 -23.51 3.02
CA ALA A 195 -19.31 -24.95 2.90
C ALA A 195 -18.34 -25.45 3.99
N LEU A 196 -17.27 -24.69 4.27
CA LEU A 196 -16.32 -24.99 5.34
C LEU A 196 -16.92 -24.82 6.74
N ASN A 197 -17.89 -23.93 6.92
CA ASN A 197 -18.58 -23.80 8.21
C ASN A 197 -19.55 -24.97 8.43
N ARG A 198 -20.29 -25.35 7.38
CA ARG A 198 -21.26 -26.46 7.45
C ARG A 198 -20.58 -27.82 7.63
N ASN A 199 -19.36 -28.01 7.12
CA ASN A 199 -18.60 -29.22 7.36
C ASN A 199 -17.81 -29.21 8.68
N GLY A 200 -17.93 -28.15 9.48
CA GLY A 200 -17.28 -27.97 10.79
C GLY A 200 -15.82 -27.49 10.74
N SER A 201 -15.20 -27.35 9.56
CA SER A 201 -13.77 -27.03 9.43
C SER A 201 -13.41 -25.62 9.89
N ILE A 202 -14.35 -24.67 9.78
CA ILE A 202 -14.19 -23.31 10.33
C ILE A 202 -15.34 -22.96 11.26
N SER A 203 -15.02 -22.17 12.28
CA SER A 203 -16.01 -21.66 13.21
C SER A 203 -16.97 -20.67 12.54
N ARG A 204 -18.16 -20.50 13.13
CA ARG A 204 -19.18 -19.59 12.62
C ARG A 204 -18.72 -18.14 12.60
N ILE A 205 -17.90 -17.74 13.57
CA ILE A 205 -17.32 -16.40 13.65
C ILE A 205 -16.47 -16.09 12.42
N VAL A 206 -15.61 -17.02 11.99
CA VAL A 206 -14.77 -16.87 10.80
C VAL A 206 -15.63 -16.79 9.54
N TYR A 207 -16.66 -17.63 9.42
CA TYR A 207 -17.60 -17.59 8.31
C TYR A 207 -18.31 -16.23 8.20
N GLN A 208 -18.96 -15.78 9.28
CA GLN A 208 -19.74 -14.55 9.24
C GLN A 208 -18.85 -13.34 8.92
N GLN A 209 -17.64 -13.30 9.47
CA GLN A 209 -16.65 -12.27 9.15
C GLN A 209 -16.23 -12.28 7.69
N ALA A 210 -15.91 -13.45 7.15
CA ALA A 210 -15.55 -13.57 5.75
C ALA A 210 -16.70 -13.08 4.86
N VAL A 211 -17.95 -13.38 5.20
CA VAL A 211 -19.12 -12.89 4.49
C VAL A 211 -19.25 -11.37 4.58
N ASP A 212 -19.26 -10.81 5.79
CA ASP A 212 -19.41 -9.36 6.00
C ASP A 212 -18.28 -8.58 5.31
N LEU A 213 -17.03 -9.03 5.42
CA LEU A 213 -15.87 -8.39 4.81
C LEU A 213 -15.87 -8.53 3.28
N SER A 214 -16.21 -9.71 2.75
CA SER A 214 -16.30 -9.92 1.30
C SER A 214 -17.36 -9.04 0.65
N PHE A 215 -18.51 -8.86 1.29
CA PHE A 215 -19.55 -7.96 0.78
C PHE A 215 -19.08 -6.50 0.81
N VAL A 216 -18.48 -6.04 1.91
CA VAL A 216 -17.96 -4.66 2.01
C VAL A 216 -16.87 -4.41 0.96
N ILE A 217 -15.85 -5.27 0.88
CA ILE A 217 -14.75 -5.12 -0.09
C ILE A 217 -15.26 -5.24 -1.53
N GLY A 218 -16.08 -6.25 -1.80
CA GLY A 218 -16.57 -6.53 -3.15
C GLY A 218 -17.46 -5.41 -3.69
N PHE A 219 -18.43 -4.93 -2.90
CA PHE A 219 -19.28 -3.81 -3.31
C PHE A 219 -18.50 -2.48 -3.37
N PHE A 220 -17.49 -2.28 -2.52
CA PHE A 220 -16.58 -1.14 -2.64
C PHE A 220 -15.83 -1.15 -3.98
N LEU A 221 -15.23 -2.29 -4.35
CA LEU A 221 -14.55 -2.42 -5.63
C LEU A 221 -15.51 -2.21 -6.80
N LEU A 222 -16.73 -2.79 -6.74
CA LEU A 222 -17.76 -2.55 -7.75
C LEU A 222 -18.11 -1.07 -7.88
N LEU A 223 -18.30 -0.36 -6.76
CA LEU A 223 -18.59 1.07 -6.75
C LEU A 223 -17.48 1.88 -7.42
N VAL A 224 -16.21 1.63 -7.06
CA VAL A 224 -15.05 2.34 -7.62
C VAL A 224 -14.85 2.03 -9.10
N ILE A 225 -14.93 0.75 -9.48
CA ILE A 225 -14.80 0.33 -10.89
C ILE A 225 -15.90 0.95 -11.74
N TYR A 226 -17.14 0.91 -11.23
CA TYR A 226 -18.27 1.50 -11.94
C TYR A 226 -18.11 3.02 -12.08
N LEU A 227 -17.75 3.73 -11.01
CA LEU A 227 -17.58 5.19 -11.02
C LEU A 227 -16.51 5.68 -11.99
N ASN A 228 -15.46 4.88 -12.21
CA ASN A 228 -14.34 5.24 -13.08
C ASN A 228 -14.62 4.95 -14.57
N ILE A 229 -15.61 4.11 -14.87
CA ILE A 229 -15.82 3.58 -16.23
C ILE A 229 -17.19 3.95 -16.78
N ALA A 230 -18.19 4.13 -15.92
CA ALA A 230 -19.54 4.46 -16.33
C ALA A 230 -19.56 5.78 -17.09
N LYS A 231 -20.27 5.78 -18.23
CA LYS A 231 -20.49 6.97 -19.08
C LYS A 231 -21.52 7.94 -18.48
N GLU A 232 -22.14 7.56 -17.37
CA GLU A 232 -23.17 8.34 -16.66
C GLU A 232 -22.56 9.56 -15.98
N LYS A 233 -23.27 10.69 -16.07
CA LYS A 233 -22.89 11.93 -15.39
C LYS A 233 -23.26 11.84 -13.90
N THR A 234 -22.39 11.23 -13.11
CA THR A 234 -22.41 11.38 -11.65
C THR A 234 -21.73 12.69 -11.25
N THR A 235 -22.31 13.43 -10.29
CA THR A 235 -21.69 14.66 -9.78
C THR A 235 -20.38 14.32 -9.07
N ILE A 236 -19.40 15.23 -9.14
CA ILE A 236 -18.12 15.08 -8.42
C ILE A 236 -18.36 14.86 -6.93
N LEU A 237 -19.33 15.57 -6.35
CA LEU A 237 -19.71 15.41 -4.94
C LEU A 237 -20.15 13.99 -4.60
N ASN A 238 -21.03 13.40 -5.41
CA ASN A 238 -21.51 12.05 -5.16
C ASN A 238 -20.38 11.03 -5.26
N ARG A 239 -19.39 11.25 -6.14
CA ARG A 239 -18.19 10.38 -6.23
C ARG A 239 -17.33 10.47 -4.97
N ILE A 240 -17.04 11.69 -4.50
CA ILE A 240 -16.21 11.92 -3.30
C ILE A 240 -16.88 11.35 -2.06
N VAL A 241 -18.16 11.66 -1.84
CA VAL A 241 -18.94 11.11 -0.72
C VAL A 241 -19.05 9.59 -0.84
N GLY A 242 -19.30 9.08 -2.06
CA GLY A 242 -19.26 7.68 -2.48
C GLY A 242 -18.07 6.90 -1.95
N ILE A 243 -16.90 7.34 -2.40
CA ILE A 243 -15.62 6.69 -2.12
C ILE A 243 -15.26 6.85 -0.64
N SER A 244 -15.40 8.06 -0.09
CA SER A 244 -15.05 8.34 1.31
C SER A 244 -15.85 7.47 2.27
N MET A 245 -17.16 7.38 2.05
CA MET A 245 -18.06 6.57 2.86
C MET A 245 -17.64 5.11 2.87
N ALA A 246 -17.40 4.54 1.69
CA ALA A 246 -16.99 3.16 1.57
C ALA A 246 -15.64 2.87 2.25
N THR A 247 -14.68 3.81 2.17
CA THR A 247 -13.42 3.72 2.89
C THR A 247 -13.63 3.71 4.41
N PHE A 248 -14.49 4.59 4.95
CA PHE A 248 -14.80 4.61 6.37
C PHE A 248 -15.41 3.29 6.85
N PHE A 249 -16.38 2.72 6.12
CA PHE A 249 -16.97 1.43 6.47
C PHE A 249 -15.93 0.30 6.53
N LEU A 250 -15.01 0.25 5.55
CA LEU A 250 -13.96 -0.75 5.51
C LEU A 250 -13.01 -0.64 6.71
N VAL A 251 -12.53 0.57 6.99
CA VAL A 251 -11.62 0.82 8.14
C VAL A 251 -12.33 0.53 9.45
N PHE A 252 -13.60 0.95 9.59
CA PHE A 252 -14.37 0.74 10.81
C PHE A 252 -14.63 -0.75 11.08
N GLN A 253 -14.86 -1.56 10.04
CA GLN A 253 -14.99 -3.02 10.17
C GLN A 253 -13.72 -3.66 10.74
N ILE A 254 -12.54 -3.26 10.27
CA ILE A 254 -11.26 -3.80 10.75
C ILE A 254 -11.04 -3.42 12.22
N ILE A 255 -11.28 -2.15 12.58
CA ILE A 255 -11.09 -1.67 13.96
C ILE A 255 -12.06 -2.37 14.92
N ALA A 256 -13.34 -2.46 14.55
CA ALA A 256 -14.35 -3.10 15.37
C ALA A 256 -14.07 -4.58 15.63
N TYR A 257 -13.47 -5.28 14.66
CA TYR A 257 -13.06 -6.68 14.81
C TYR A 257 -12.10 -6.88 15.98
N PHE A 258 -11.00 -6.13 16.00
CA PHE A 258 -9.99 -6.26 17.07
C PHE A 258 -10.56 -5.88 18.43
N ILE A 259 -11.35 -4.81 18.49
CA ILE A 259 -11.97 -4.36 19.74
C ILE A 259 -12.89 -5.44 20.30
N LEU A 260 -13.85 -5.92 19.51
CA LEU A 260 -14.89 -6.83 20.01
C LEU A 260 -14.35 -8.21 20.38
N ILE A 261 -13.32 -8.72 19.70
CA ILE A 261 -12.65 -9.96 20.09
C ILE A 261 -11.93 -9.79 21.43
N GLU A 262 -11.24 -8.67 21.66
CA GLU A 262 -10.59 -8.43 22.94
C GLU A 262 -11.61 -8.39 24.08
N TYR A 263 -12.78 -7.78 23.86
CA TYR A 263 -13.87 -7.80 24.84
C TYR A 263 -14.37 -9.23 25.14
N GLU A 264 -14.44 -10.12 24.14
CA GLU A 264 -14.77 -11.53 24.40
C GLU A 264 -13.72 -12.22 25.29
N LEU A 265 -12.43 -12.02 25.02
CA LEU A 265 -11.34 -12.61 25.81
C LEU A 265 -11.25 -12.03 27.22
N VAL A 266 -11.53 -10.74 27.39
CA VAL A 266 -11.58 -10.08 28.70
C VAL A 266 -12.75 -10.61 29.53
N PHE A 267 -13.92 -10.82 28.93
CA PHE A 267 -15.06 -11.41 29.62
C PHE A 267 -14.69 -12.78 30.23
N ASP A 268 -14.05 -13.64 29.44
CA ASP A 268 -13.61 -14.97 29.93
C ASP A 268 -12.64 -14.88 31.10
N ARG A 269 -11.65 -13.98 31.00
CA ARG A 269 -10.69 -13.76 32.09
C ARG A 269 -11.39 -13.30 33.37
N ILE A 270 -12.35 -12.38 33.27
CA ILE A 270 -13.10 -11.87 34.43
C ILE A 270 -13.95 -12.98 35.06
N GLN A 271 -14.79 -13.66 34.26
CA GLN A 271 -15.69 -14.68 34.81
C GLN A 271 -14.95 -15.89 35.37
N TYR A 272 -13.82 -16.27 34.77
CA TYR A 272 -12.97 -17.33 35.30
C TYR A 272 -12.35 -16.95 36.66
N GLN A 273 -11.95 -15.69 36.87
CA GLN A 273 -11.45 -15.23 38.18
C GLN A 273 -12.57 -15.14 39.22
N GLU A 274 -13.74 -14.62 38.83
CA GLU A 274 -14.94 -14.61 39.68
C GLU A 274 -15.34 -16.02 40.12
N ALA A 275 -15.25 -17.01 39.21
CA ALA A 275 -15.47 -18.41 39.54
C ALA A 275 -14.46 -18.95 40.57
N LYS A 276 -13.17 -18.61 40.44
CA LYS A 276 -12.14 -18.98 41.43
C LYS A 276 -12.46 -18.40 42.80
N LEU A 277 -12.79 -17.11 42.85
CA LEU A 277 -13.13 -16.40 44.09
C LEU A 277 -14.38 -16.98 44.73
N ALA A 278 -15.43 -17.28 43.95
CA ALA A 278 -16.66 -17.86 44.45
C ALA A 278 -16.46 -19.24 45.07
N ILE A 279 -15.58 -20.07 44.50
CA ILE A 279 -15.22 -21.37 45.09
C ILE A 279 -14.38 -21.20 46.37
N ALA A 280 -13.43 -20.25 46.39
CA ALA A 280 -12.51 -20.07 47.51
C ALA A 280 -13.18 -19.41 48.74
N THR A 281 -13.99 -18.39 48.53
CA THR A 281 -14.59 -17.56 49.59
C THR A 281 -16.03 -17.93 49.92
N ARG A 282 -16.69 -18.72 49.05
CA ARG A 282 -18.15 -18.96 49.04
C ARG A 282 -18.99 -17.70 48.83
N GLU A 283 -18.38 -16.56 48.50
CA GLU A 283 -19.11 -15.36 48.10
C GLU A 283 -19.68 -15.51 46.69
N LYS A 284 -20.88 -14.98 46.47
CA LYS A 284 -21.59 -15.14 45.21
C LYS A 284 -21.25 -14.01 44.26
N ALA A 285 -20.50 -14.33 43.21
CA ALA A 285 -20.27 -13.44 42.09
C ALA A 285 -21.59 -13.07 41.39
N LYS A 286 -21.66 -11.86 40.86
CA LYS A 286 -22.84 -11.36 40.14
C LYS A 286 -23.10 -12.22 38.91
N GLY A 287 -24.26 -12.91 38.87
CA GLY A 287 -24.64 -13.73 37.72
C GLY A 287 -24.33 -15.20 37.78
N LEU A 288 -23.68 -15.64 38.85
CA LEU A 288 -23.43 -17.04 39.10
C LEU A 288 -24.76 -17.74 39.41
N GLU A 289 -25.09 -18.77 38.63
CA GLU A 289 -26.36 -19.49 38.72
C GLU A 289 -26.19 -20.87 39.36
N TYR A 290 -25.05 -21.54 39.14
CA TYR A 290 -24.77 -22.81 39.78
C TYR A 290 -23.28 -23.10 39.98
N ILE A 291 -22.98 -23.95 40.96
CA ILE A 291 -21.67 -24.58 41.16
C ILE A 291 -21.89 -26.09 41.36
N VAL A 292 -21.24 -26.90 40.53
CA VAL A 292 -21.16 -28.35 40.70
C VAL A 292 -19.73 -28.70 41.07
N SER A 293 -19.55 -29.51 42.11
CA SER A 293 -18.26 -30.14 42.38
C SER A 293 -18.30 -31.60 41.97
N TYR A 294 -17.17 -32.08 41.49
CA TYR A 294 -16.98 -33.47 41.13
C TYR A 294 -15.73 -34.00 41.84
N ASP A 295 -15.91 -35.12 42.52
CA ASP A 295 -14.81 -35.83 43.15
C ASP A 295 -14.16 -36.79 42.15
N MET A 296 -12.93 -36.46 41.73
CA MET A 296 -12.20 -37.24 40.73
C MET A 296 -11.75 -38.64 41.21
N SER A 297 -11.89 -38.93 42.50
CA SER A 297 -11.54 -40.22 43.10
C SER A 297 -12.78 -41.10 43.34
N ALA A 298 -13.88 -40.51 43.82
CA ALA A 298 -15.12 -41.24 44.11
C ALA A 298 -16.09 -41.34 42.92
N GLY A 299 -15.90 -40.53 41.88
CA GLY A 299 -16.75 -40.54 40.68
C GLY A 299 -18.16 -39.98 40.90
N SER A 300 -18.38 -39.25 42.00
CA SER A 300 -19.67 -38.69 42.39
C SER A 300 -19.71 -37.17 42.19
N SER A 301 -20.84 -36.66 41.69
CA SER A 301 -21.10 -35.23 41.61
C SER A 301 -21.84 -34.72 42.85
N ASN A 302 -21.55 -33.47 43.25
CA ASN A 302 -22.27 -32.81 44.34
C ASN A 302 -22.59 -31.37 43.94
N GLN A 303 -23.88 -31.04 43.95
CA GLN A 303 -24.38 -29.69 43.68
C GLN A 303 -24.13 -28.79 44.89
N ILE A 304 -23.17 -27.87 44.77
CA ILE A 304 -22.83 -26.94 45.85
C ILE A 304 -23.80 -25.76 45.91
N PHE A 305 -24.21 -25.27 44.74
CA PHE A 305 -25.04 -24.08 44.64
C PHE A 305 -25.93 -24.14 43.39
N GLY A 306 -27.17 -23.61 43.51
CA GLY A 306 -28.08 -23.45 42.39
C GLY A 306 -28.64 -24.75 41.82
N LYS A 307 -29.27 -24.67 40.64
CA LYS A 307 -29.72 -25.82 39.86
C LYS A 307 -29.05 -25.79 38.49
N SER A 308 -28.20 -26.78 38.21
CA SER A 308 -27.54 -26.93 36.91
C SER A 308 -28.50 -27.46 35.83
N ASP A 309 -28.10 -27.39 34.57
CA ASP A 309 -28.81 -27.95 33.41
C ASP A 309 -29.15 -29.46 33.51
N PRO A 310 -30.07 -29.96 32.66
CA PRO A 310 -30.54 -31.35 32.67
C PRO A 310 -29.55 -32.38 32.08
N ILE A 311 -28.26 -32.04 31.95
CA ILE A 311 -27.22 -33.01 31.55
C ILE A 311 -27.22 -34.14 32.58
N SER A 312 -27.22 -35.38 32.11
CA SER A 312 -27.23 -36.56 32.98
C SER A 312 -25.96 -36.60 33.85
N GLU A 313 -26.08 -37.10 35.08
CA GLU A 313 -24.92 -37.25 35.98
C GLU A 313 -23.83 -38.15 35.34
N SER A 314 -24.24 -39.14 34.55
CA SER A 314 -23.35 -39.99 33.76
C SER A 314 -22.53 -39.21 32.72
N GLU A 315 -23.13 -38.26 32.01
CA GLU A 315 -22.42 -37.45 31.00
C GLU A 315 -21.39 -36.52 31.67
N ARG A 316 -21.74 -35.89 32.80
CA ARG A 316 -20.77 -35.09 33.58
C ARG A 316 -19.63 -35.93 34.13
N GLY A 317 -19.93 -37.14 34.61
CA GLY A 317 -18.92 -38.08 35.08
C GLY A 317 -17.94 -38.46 33.98
N LEU A 318 -18.46 -38.71 32.77
CA LEU A 318 -17.65 -39.02 31.60
C LEU A 318 -16.73 -37.85 31.20
N GLU A 319 -17.28 -36.64 31.04
CA GLU A 319 -16.50 -35.43 30.72
C GLU A 319 -15.37 -35.22 31.76
N THR A 320 -15.68 -35.36 33.04
CA THR A 320 -14.71 -35.14 34.11
C THR A 320 -13.59 -36.19 34.11
N ASN A 321 -13.92 -37.46 33.84
CA ASN A 321 -12.94 -38.52 33.71
C ASN A 321 -11.97 -38.24 32.55
N TYR A 322 -12.47 -37.71 31.43
CA TYR A 322 -11.65 -37.36 30.28
C TYR A 322 -10.69 -36.21 30.62
N ILE A 323 -11.20 -35.14 31.26
CA ILE A 323 -10.38 -34.00 31.73
C ILE A 323 -9.27 -34.47 32.67
N ARG A 324 -9.60 -35.36 33.63
CA ARG A 324 -8.64 -35.93 34.58
C ARG A 324 -7.51 -36.68 33.86
N LEU A 325 -7.86 -37.58 32.94
CA LEU A 325 -6.87 -38.34 32.17
C LEU A 325 -5.99 -37.42 31.32
N TRP A 326 -6.57 -36.37 30.74
CA TRP A 326 -5.82 -35.37 29.98
C TRP A 326 -4.78 -34.66 30.83
N ASN A 327 -5.19 -34.17 31.99
CA ASN A 327 -4.29 -33.45 32.90
C ASN A 327 -3.16 -34.37 33.40
N LEU A 328 -3.46 -35.63 33.73
CA LEU A 328 -2.45 -36.62 34.14
C LEU A 328 -1.41 -36.83 33.03
N ILE A 329 -1.84 -37.05 31.80
CA ILE A 329 -0.95 -37.31 30.65
C ILE A 329 -0.10 -36.08 30.29
N CYS A 330 -0.66 -34.88 30.41
CA CYS A 330 0.06 -33.62 30.20
C CYS A 330 0.99 -33.26 31.37
N SER A 331 0.85 -33.89 32.54
CA SER A 331 1.67 -33.61 33.73
C SER A 331 2.91 -34.50 33.90
N LEU A 332 3.17 -35.44 32.99
CA LEU A 332 4.26 -36.42 33.10
C LEU A 332 5.68 -35.86 33.00
N GLY A 333 5.85 -34.59 32.61
CA GLY A 333 7.16 -33.96 32.42
C GLY A 333 7.77 -34.29 31.06
N ASP A 334 8.89 -33.66 30.71
CA ASP A 334 9.55 -33.89 29.41
C ASP A 334 10.36 -35.20 29.45
N LEU A 335 9.92 -36.20 28.69
CA LEU A 335 10.45 -37.56 28.74
C LEU A 335 10.73 -38.10 27.33
N PRO A 336 11.70 -39.03 27.16
CA PRO A 336 11.84 -39.81 25.93
C PRO A 336 10.51 -40.49 25.58
N ALA A 337 10.14 -40.57 24.29
CA ALA A 337 8.80 -41.04 23.91
C ALA A 337 8.52 -42.48 24.39
N GLU A 338 9.52 -43.37 24.42
CA GLU A 338 9.36 -44.73 24.93
C GLU A 338 9.00 -44.77 26.43
N GLU A 339 9.71 -43.98 27.24
CA GLU A 339 9.42 -43.86 28.68
C GLU A 339 8.05 -43.20 28.91
N ARG A 340 7.75 -42.15 28.15
CA ARG A 340 6.45 -41.46 28.21
C ARG A 340 5.30 -42.36 27.78
N LEU A 341 5.51 -43.22 26.77
CA LEU A 341 4.55 -44.20 26.30
C LEU A 341 4.23 -45.22 27.40
N LEU A 342 5.23 -45.75 28.09
CA LEU A 342 5.04 -46.70 29.19
C LEU A 342 4.22 -46.07 30.35
N LYS A 343 4.59 -44.87 30.79
CA LYS A 343 3.85 -44.13 31.84
C LYS A 343 2.43 -43.75 31.41
N SER A 344 2.24 -43.38 30.15
CA SER A 344 0.90 -43.08 29.61
C SER A 344 0.04 -44.35 29.54
N LYS A 345 0.63 -45.49 29.16
CA LYS A 345 -0.06 -46.79 29.13
C LYS A 345 -0.52 -47.22 30.53
N SER A 346 0.29 -47.00 31.57
CA SER A 346 -0.13 -47.30 32.95
C SER A 346 -1.29 -46.42 33.42
N ILE A 347 -1.30 -45.13 33.09
CA ILE A 347 -2.41 -44.22 33.41
C ILE A 347 -3.69 -44.64 32.69
N LEU A 348 -3.58 -45.04 31.42
CA LEU A 348 -4.71 -45.39 30.55
C LEU A 348 -5.28 -46.81 30.79
N LEU A 349 -4.70 -47.61 31.68
CA LEU A 349 -5.28 -48.92 32.07
C LEU A 349 -6.65 -48.75 32.75
N ASN A 350 -6.78 -47.75 33.61
CA ASN A 350 -7.98 -47.48 34.39
C ASN A 350 -8.86 -46.38 33.75
N SER A 351 -8.79 -46.23 32.43
CA SER A 351 -9.64 -45.29 31.69
C SER A 351 -11.06 -45.86 31.52
N PRO A 352 -12.11 -45.03 31.48
CA PRO A 352 -13.47 -45.50 31.26
C PRO A 352 -13.59 -46.16 29.87
N PRO A 353 -14.51 -47.13 29.69
CA PRO A 353 -14.60 -47.93 28.46
C PRO A 353 -14.83 -47.08 27.21
N GLU A 354 -15.53 -45.95 27.34
CA GLU A 354 -15.79 -45.01 26.25
C GLU A 354 -14.51 -44.30 25.77
N PHE A 355 -13.45 -44.20 26.59
CA PHE A 355 -12.19 -43.51 26.26
C PHE A 355 -11.29 -44.31 25.31
N PHE A 356 -11.73 -45.47 24.82
CA PHE A 356 -10.94 -46.39 24.00
C PHE A 356 -10.31 -45.71 22.77
N ALA A 357 -11.06 -44.83 22.09
CA ALA A 357 -10.61 -44.15 20.88
C ALA A 357 -9.48 -43.13 21.20
N TYR A 358 -9.65 -42.33 22.26
CA TYR A 358 -8.61 -41.43 22.76
C TYR A 358 -7.36 -42.19 23.21
N LYS A 359 -7.53 -43.33 23.88
CA LYS A 359 -6.42 -44.21 24.28
C LYS A 359 -5.62 -44.68 23.08
N ALA A 360 -6.28 -45.16 22.03
CA ALA A 360 -5.62 -45.55 20.78
C ALA A 360 -4.84 -44.38 20.15
N GLY A 361 -5.44 -43.19 20.11
CA GLY A 361 -4.78 -42.03 19.52
C GLY A 361 -3.57 -41.50 20.30
N ILE A 362 -3.64 -41.48 21.64
CA ILE A 362 -2.52 -41.06 22.48
C ILE A 362 -1.35 -42.03 22.34
N LEU A 363 -1.62 -43.34 22.37
CA LEU A 363 -0.58 -44.36 22.22
C LEU A 363 0.01 -44.36 20.81
N GLY A 364 -0.80 -44.17 19.77
CA GLY A 364 -0.35 -44.05 18.38
C GLY A 364 0.57 -42.85 18.16
N PHE A 365 0.19 -41.69 18.70
CA PHE A 365 1.03 -40.49 18.64
C PHE A 365 2.39 -40.70 19.31
N LEU A 366 2.40 -41.20 20.55
CA LEU A 366 3.66 -41.44 21.29
C LEU A 366 4.54 -42.48 20.59
N SER A 367 3.95 -43.55 20.06
CA SER A 367 4.67 -44.59 19.31
C SER A 367 5.31 -44.04 18.02
N SER A 368 4.66 -43.07 17.36
CA SER A 368 5.19 -42.44 16.15
C SER A 368 6.47 -41.60 16.39
N LYS A 369 6.73 -41.18 17.63
CA LYS A 369 7.84 -40.27 17.98
C LYS A 369 9.18 -40.98 18.19
N LYS A 370 9.19 -42.31 18.31
CA LYS A 370 10.41 -43.13 18.46
C LYS A 370 11.32 -42.59 19.58
N ASN A 371 12.62 -42.39 19.34
CA ASN A 371 13.58 -41.96 20.37
C ASN A 371 13.58 -40.44 20.64
N LYS A 372 12.59 -39.69 20.17
CA LYS A 372 12.52 -38.24 20.43
C LYS A 372 11.98 -37.97 21.83
N VAL A 373 12.48 -36.92 22.47
CA VAL A 373 11.86 -36.38 23.69
C VAL A 373 10.55 -35.72 23.32
N VAL A 374 9.47 -36.08 24.01
CA VAL A 374 8.14 -35.49 23.83
C VAL A 374 7.84 -34.61 25.04
N SER A 375 7.76 -33.30 24.82
CA SER A 375 7.50 -32.34 25.88
C SER A 375 6.02 -32.31 26.28
N ASN A 376 5.74 -31.78 27.46
CA ASN A 376 4.35 -31.54 27.89
C ASN A 376 3.60 -30.62 26.91
N VAL A 377 4.27 -29.59 26.40
CA VAL A 377 3.71 -28.65 25.40
C VAL A 377 3.38 -29.36 24.10
N GLU A 378 4.24 -30.28 23.65
CA GLU A 378 4.00 -31.05 22.43
C GLU A 378 2.79 -32.00 22.60
N MET A 379 2.68 -32.70 23.74
CA MET A 379 1.50 -33.51 24.04
C MET A 379 0.23 -32.67 24.09
N GLU A 380 0.29 -31.55 24.79
CA GLU A 380 -0.84 -30.64 24.94
C GLU A 380 -1.29 -30.07 23.57
N THR A 381 -0.33 -29.78 22.68
CA THR A 381 -0.61 -29.32 21.31
C THR A 381 -1.25 -30.41 20.46
N PHE A 382 -0.73 -31.63 20.51
CA PHE A 382 -1.33 -32.79 19.83
C PHE A 382 -2.77 -33.02 20.29
N LEU A 383 -2.97 -33.05 21.60
CA LEU A 383 -4.26 -33.28 22.21
C LEU A 383 -5.27 -32.18 21.86
N LYS A 384 -4.85 -30.91 21.85
CA LYS A 384 -5.69 -29.79 21.37
C LYS A 384 -6.11 -29.98 19.92
N ARG A 385 -5.16 -30.33 19.05
CA ARG A 385 -5.43 -30.59 17.63
C ARG A 385 -6.37 -31.78 17.44
N LEU A 386 -6.19 -32.84 18.23
CA LEU A 386 -7.07 -34.01 18.24
C LEU A 386 -8.50 -33.61 18.64
N SER A 387 -8.68 -32.90 19.75
CA SER A 387 -10.00 -32.40 20.19
C SER A 387 -10.67 -31.53 19.12
N GLN A 388 -9.94 -30.60 18.50
CA GLN A 388 -10.45 -29.79 17.39
C GLN A 388 -10.89 -30.63 16.20
N ARG A 389 -10.10 -31.65 15.82
CA ARG A 389 -10.44 -32.57 14.73
C ARG A 389 -11.71 -33.38 15.04
N LEU A 390 -11.92 -33.75 16.29
CA LEU A 390 -13.09 -34.51 16.72
C LEU A 390 -14.36 -33.66 16.75
N ILE A 391 -14.27 -32.35 17.04
CA ILE A 391 -15.39 -31.43 16.85
C ILE A 391 -15.86 -31.43 15.38
N VAL A 392 -14.91 -31.41 14.43
CA VAL A 392 -15.21 -31.50 12.99
C VAL A 392 -15.84 -32.85 12.64
N LEU A 393 -15.24 -33.95 13.13
CA LEU A 393 -15.76 -35.30 12.91
C LEU A 393 -17.20 -35.43 13.43
N ASN A 394 -17.46 -34.97 14.65
CA ASN A 394 -18.77 -35.03 15.28
C ASN A 394 -19.81 -34.23 14.49
N SER A 395 -19.43 -33.05 13.99
CA SER A 395 -20.26 -32.27 13.08
C SER A 395 -20.57 -33.06 11.79
N GLN A 396 -19.56 -33.62 11.13
CA GLN A 396 -19.74 -34.38 9.87
C GLN A 396 -20.57 -35.64 10.08
N PHE A 397 -20.29 -36.38 11.16
CA PHE A 397 -21.03 -37.56 11.55
C PHE A 397 -22.49 -37.21 11.84
N SER A 398 -22.76 -36.11 12.54
CA SER A 398 -24.14 -35.66 12.82
C SER A 398 -24.94 -35.42 11.53
N HIS A 399 -24.30 -34.95 10.46
CA HIS A 399 -24.92 -34.65 9.17
C HIS A 399 -25.18 -35.88 8.27
N VAL A 400 -24.67 -37.07 8.62
CA VAL A 400 -25.01 -38.30 7.89
C VAL A 400 -26.46 -38.67 8.20
N GLN A 401 -27.34 -38.76 7.20
CA GLN A 401 -28.76 -39.06 7.44
C GLN A 401 -28.97 -40.49 7.95
N ASP A 402 -28.42 -41.47 7.23
CA ASP A 402 -28.48 -42.88 7.60
C ASP A 402 -27.20 -43.27 8.37
N LYS A 403 -27.33 -43.47 9.68
CA LYS A 403 -26.18 -43.89 10.51
C LYS A 403 -25.76 -45.34 10.23
N LYS A 404 -26.50 -46.10 9.44
CA LYS A 404 -26.14 -47.47 9.04
C LYS A 404 -25.37 -47.52 7.73
N ASP A 405 -25.20 -46.40 7.02
CA ASP A 405 -24.36 -46.30 5.83
C ASP A 405 -22.86 -46.44 6.18
N SER A 406 -22.43 -47.70 6.27
CA SER A 406 -21.06 -48.07 6.65
C SER A 406 -19.99 -47.54 5.68
N ILE A 407 -20.33 -47.36 4.40
CA ILE A 407 -19.40 -46.86 3.37
C ILE A 407 -19.16 -45.38 3.59
N ARG A 408 -20.21 -44.59 3.80
CA ARG A 408 -20.08 -43.15 4.04
C ARG A 408 -19.43 -42.86 5.38
N ILE A 409 -19.73 -43.63 6.41
CA ILE A 409 -19.17 -43.45 7.76
C ILE A 409 -17.70 -43.88 7.81
N SER A 410 -17.33 -44.98 7.14
CA SER A 410 -15.91 -45.38 7.09
C SER A 410 -15.01 -44.36 6.40
N LYS A 411 -15.52 -43.58 5.44
CA LYS A 411 -14.79 -42.44 4.86
C LYS A 411 -14.53 -41.33 5.88
N LEU A 412 -15.44 -41.10 6.82
CA LEU A 412 -15.27 -40.10 7.89
C LEU A 412 -14.17 -40.51 8.89
N PHE A 413 -14.02 -41.81 9.13
CA PHE A 413 -13.02 -42.37 10.06
C PHE A 413 -11.65 -42.61 9.40
N SER A 414 -11.29 -41.81 8.39
CA SER A 414 -9.98 -41.90 7.73
C SER A 414 -9.12 -40.68 8.03
N ALA A 415 -7.86 -40.92 8.40
CA ALA A 415 -6.84 -39.88 8.58
C ALA A 415 -5.44 -40.45 8.32
N ASN A 416 -4.52 -39.57 7.90
CA ASN A 416 -3.11 -39.91 7.67
C ASN A 416 -2.19 -39.40 8.78
N GLU A 417 -2.73 -38.64 9.73
CA GLU A 417 -1.95 -38.02 10.80
C GLU A 417 -1.72 -39.04 11.94
N PRO A 418 -0.46 -39.27 12.37
CA PRO A 418 -0.16 -40.17 13.47
C PRO A 418 -0.88 -39.76 14.78
N GLY A 419 -1.44 -40.74 15.47
CA GLY A 419 -2.37 -40.59 16.58
C GLY A 419 -3.83 -40.45 16.14
N VAL A 420 -4.14 -39.52 15.23
CA VAL A 420 -5.52 -39.37 14.72
C VAL A 420 -5.92 -40.60 13.91
N ALA A 421 -5.01 -41.13 13.08
CA ALA A 421 -5.24 -42.31 12.27
C ALA A 421 -5.59 -43.54 13.14
N GLU A 422 -4.82 -43.78 14.20
CA GLU A 422 -5.02 -44.89 15.13
C GLU A 422 -6.34 -44.73 15.91
N MET A 423 -6.66 -43.51 16.38
CA MET A 423 -7.94 -43.23 17.03
C MET A 423 -9.13 -43.54 16.11
N LEU A 424 -9.12 -43.03 14.88
CA LEU A 424 -10.23 -43.20 13.94
C LEU A 424 -10.33 -44.64 13.43
N ASN A 425 -9.20 -45.34 13.26
CA ASN A 425 -9.20 -46.74 12.90
C ASN A 425 -9.86 -47.60 13.99
N GLU A 426 -9.50 -47.36 15.25
CA GLU A 426 -10.11 -48.07 16.38
C GLU A 426 -11.60 -47.77 16.48
N LEU A 427 -11.99 -46.50 16.34
CA LEU A 427 -13.40 -46.10 16.29
C LEU A 427 -14.14 -46.79 15.13
N SER A 428 -13.53 -46.88 13.95
CA SER A 428 -14.11 -47.56 12.78
C SER A 428 -14.30 -49.06 13.02
N ILE A 429 -13.35 -49.73 13.69
CA ILE A 429 -13.46 -51.15 14.03
C ILE A 429 -14.63 -51.38 14.98
N VAL A 430 -14.68 -50.65 16.10
CA VAL A 430 -15.75 -50.76 17.09
C VAL A 430 -17.10 -50.41 16.47
N TYR A 431 -17.19 -49.33 15.70
CA TYR A 431 -18.42 -48.93 15.01
C TYR A 431 -18.96 -50.02 14.07
N ARG A 432 -18.09 -50.68 13.30
CA ARG A 432 -18.49 -51.76 12.38
C ARG A 432 -18.92 -53.02 13.13
N LEU A 433 -18.30 -53.32 14.27
CA LEU A 433 -18.71 -54.45 15.12
C LEU A 433 -20.12 -54.19 15.66
N GLU A 434 -20.35 -53.00 16.21
CA GLU A 434 -21.64 -52.62 16.79
C GLU A 434 -22.76 -52.44 15.74
N LEU A 435 -22.39 -52.05 14.51
CA LEU A 435 -23.35 -52.07 13.41
C LEU A 435 -23.79 -53.50 13.06
N LYS A 436 -22.88 -54.49 13.14
CA LYS A 436 -23.19 -55.90 12.89
C LYS A 436 -24.02 -56.55 14.00
N THR A 437 -23.94 -56.05 15.23
CA THR A 437 -24.76 -56.53 16.35
C THR A 437 -26.21 -56.03 16.29
N GLY A 438 -26.55 -55.17 15.30
CA GLY A 438 -27.91 -54.69 15.08
C GLY A 438 -28.31 -53.49 15.95
N MET A 439 -27.32 -52.76 16.48
CA MET A 439 -27.52 -51.63 17.36
C MET A 439 -28.40 -50.52 16.74
N SER A 440 -29.18 -49.82 17.58
CA SER A 440 -30.02 -48.71 17.13
C SER A 440 -29.17 -47.52 16.65
N GLU A 441 -29.71 -46.67 15.77
CA GLU A 441 -28.98 -45.48 15.30
C GLU A 441 -28.66 -44.50 16.42
N GLU A 442 -29.49 -44.43 17.44
CA GLU A 442 -29.30 -43.54 18.58
C GLU A 442 -28.16 -44.02 19.48
N ASP A 443 -28.05 -45.33 19.67
CA ASP A 443 -26.95 -45.94 20.41
C ASP A 443 -25.63 -45.85 19.63
N LEU A 444 -25.66 -45.99 18.29
CA LEU A 444 -24.49 -45.73 17.44
C LEU A 444 -24.05 -44.27 17.53
N LYS A 445 -24.98 -43.31 17.62
CA LYS A 445 -24.63 -41.91 17.86
C LYS A 445 -24.01 -41.71 19.23
N ARG A 446 -24.57 -42.30 20.28
CA ARG A 446 -24.02 -42.22 21.65
C ARG A 446 -22.63 -42.82 21.71
N LEU A 447 -22.40 -43.97 21.09
CA LEU A 447 -21.08 -44.61 20.97
C LEU A 447 -20.05 -43.64 20.39
N VAL A 448 -20.36 -43.04 19.25
CA VAL A 448 -19.45 -42.08 18.60
C VAL A 448 -19.25 -40.85 19.49
N PHE A 449 -20.31 -40.16 19.91
CA PHE A 449 -20.17 -38.92 20.68
C PHE A 449 -19.49 -39.09 22.04
N ASN A 450 -19.72 -40.22 22.73
CA ASN A 450 -19.06 -40.51 24.00
C ASN A 450 -17.57 -40.81 23.77
N SER A 451 -17.21 -41.55 22.71
CA SER A 451 -15.81 -41.88 22.40
C SER A 451 -15.00 -40.72 21.80
N THR A 452 -15.68 -39.73 21.24
CA THR A 452 -15.08 -38.53 20.64
C THR A 452 -15.41 -37.24 21.39
N LEU A 453 -15.83 -37.38 22.66
CA LEU A 453 -16.26 -36.29 23.51
C LEU A 453 -15.16 -35.21 23.59
N PRO A 454 -15.43 -33.96 23.15
CA PRO A 454 -14.42 -32.91 23.19
C PRO A 454 -14.08 -32.57 24.64
N VAL A 455 -12.80 -32.66 24.95
CA VAL A 455 -12.29 -32.31 26.29
C VAL A 455 -12.00 -30.81 26.34
N TYR A 456 -12.55 -30.13 27.35
CA TYR A 456 -12.37 -28.69 27.59
C TYR A 456 -11.27 -28.43 28.61
N ARG A 457 -10.54 -27.33 28.46
CA ARG A 457 -9.48 -26.94 29.40
C ARG A 457 -10.01 -26.17 30.59
N GLU A 458 -9.19 -26.11 31.63
CA GLU A 458 -9.40 -25.19 32.73
C GLU A 458 -9.45 -23.74 32.21
N GLY A 459 -10.51 -23.01 32.57
CA GLY A 459 -10.73 -21.63 32.11
C GLY A 459 -11.19 -21.48 30.66
N GLU A 460 -11.37 -22.56 29.90
CA GLU A 460 -12.00 -22.51 28.59
C GLU A 460 -13.52 -22.34 28.72
N ARG A 461 -14.10 -21.48 27.89
CA ARG A 461 -15.53 -21.16 27.91
C ARG A 461 -16.37 -22.33 27.38
N ILE A 462 -17.38 -22.73 28.13
CA ILE A 462 -18.33 -23.77 27.75
C ILE A 462 -19.74 -23.20 27.72
N TYR A 463 -20.57 -23.65 26.78
CA TYR A 463 -21.98 -23.27 26.72
C TYR A 463 -22.86 -24.41 27.19
N ARG A 464 -23.62 -24.18 28.26
CA ARG A 464 -24.61 -25.13 28.81
C ARG A 464 -26.03 -24.62 28.55
N GLY A 465 -26.96 -25.54 28.32
CA GLY A 465 -28.39 -25.24 28.14
C GLY A 465 -29.09 -26.33 27.37
N ASN A 466 -30.43 -26.39 27.47
CA ASN A 466 -31.24 -27.23 26.59
C ASN A 466 -31.28 -26.61 25.18
N ASP A 467 -30.86 -27.35 24.15
CA ASP A 467 -30.61 -26.83 22.79
C ASP A 467 -31.78 -26.93 21.84
N SER A 468 -32.74 -27.83 22.11
CA SER A 468 -33.80 -28.18 21.16
C SER A 468 -35.17 -27.97 21.77
N SER A 469 -36.09 -27.42 20.98
CA SER A 469 -37.50 -27.33 21.34
C SER A 469 -38.38 -27.45 20.10
N ILE A 470 -39.42 -28.29 20.18
CA ILE A 470 -40.44 -28.40 19.14
C ILE A 470 -41.15 -27.06 19.02
N ILE A 471 -41.29 -26.53 17.79
CA ILE A 471 -41.86 -25.20 17.52
C ILE A 471 -43.31 -25.06 18.04
N ALA A 472 -44.03 -26.18 18.16
CA ALA A 472 -45.43 -26.23 18.58
C ALA A 472 -45.67 -26.21 20.11
N GLU A 473 -44.67 -26.49 20.96
CA GLU A 473 -44.86 -26.57 22.42
C GLU A 473 -44.47 -25.28 23.15
N LYS A 474 -45.27 -24.91 24.16
CA LYS A 474 -45.20 -23.65 24.92
C LYS A 474 -43.78 -23.26 25.34
N SER A 475 -43.52 -21.96 25.24
CA SER A 475 -42.28 -21.24 25.56
C SER A 475 -41.77 -21.48 26.98
N THR A 476 -40.91 -22.47 27.18
CA THR A 476 -40.00 -22.47 28.34
C THR A 476 -38.99 -21.34 28.19
N PRO A 477 -38.75 -20.51 29.24
CA PRO A 477 -37.88 -19.35 29.15
C PRO A 477 -36.44 -19.76 28.83
N PHE A 478 -35.77 -18.99 27.98
CA PHE A 478 -34.36 -19.14 27.61
C PHE A 478 -33.47 -19.15 28.87
N LYS A 479 -32.92 -20.33 29.20
CA LYS A 479 -31.94 -20.57 30.27
C LYS A 479 -30.72 -21.26 29.67
N TYR A 480 -29.66 -20.49 29.49
CA TYR A 480 -28.35 -20.95 29.03
C TYR A 480 -27.31 -20.37 29.96
N TYR A 481 -26.19 -21.07 30.06
CA TYR A 481 -25.09 -20.68 30.92
C TYR A 481 -23.79 -20.63 30.14
N VAL A 482 -22.94 -19.68 30.52
CA VAL A 482 -21.52 -19.71 30.22
C VAL A 482 -20.84 -20.37 31.42
N ALA A 483 -20.22 -21.51 31.20
CA ALA A 483 -19.62 -22.32 32.24
C ALA A 483 -18.09 -22.43 32.07
N TYR A 484 -17.41 -22.62 33.20
CA TYR A 484 -15.97 -22.82 33.26
C TYR A 484 -15.64 -23.99 34.20
N TYR A 485 -14.62 -24.76 33.82
CA TYR A 485 -14.04 -25.77 34.68
C TYR A 485 -12.86 -25.20 35.48
N LEU A 486 -12.80 -25.55 36.77
CA LEU A 486 -11.77 -25.13 37.71
C LEU A 486 -11.23 -26.34 38.48
N LEU A 487 -9.92 -26.54 38.43
CA LEU A 487 -9.27 -27.66 39.09
C LEU A 487 -8.66 -27.21 40.42
N ASN A 488 -9.18 -27.71 41.53
CA ASN A 488 -8.51 -27.55 42.82
C ASN A 488 -7.49 -28.67 43.00
N LYS A 489 -6.21 -28.35 42.81
CA LYS A 489 -5.09 -29.30 42.91
C LYS A 489 -4.89 -29.85 44.32
N THR A 490 -5.26 -29.09 45.35
CA THR A 490 -5.07 -29.48 46.76
C THR A 490 -6.14 -30.46 47.23
N SER A 491 -7.39 -30.25 46.81
CA SER A 491 -8.50 -31.13 47.19
C SER A 491 -8.77 -32.26 46.18
N GLY A 492 -8.11 -32.24 45.01
CA GLY A 492 -8.38 -33.21 43.93
C GLY A 492 -9.82 -33.15 43.39
N ARG A 493 -10.49 -31.99 43.50
CA ARG A 493 -11.88 -31.79 43.05
C ARG A 493 -11.93 -30.87 41.83
N LEU A 494 -12.78 -31.22 40.88
CA LEU A 494 -13.10 -30.39 39.73
C LEU A 494 -14.39 -29.64 40.03
N PHE A 495 -14.43 -28.35 39.75
CA PHE A 495 -15.62 -27.53 39.91
C PHE A 495 -16.08 -27.03 38.54
N GLU A 496 -17.38 -27.13 38.26
CA GLU A 496 -18.04 -26.46 37.15
C GLU A 496 -18.85 -25.30 37.72
N THR A 497 -18.57 -24.08 37.25
CA THR A 497 -19.32 -22.88 37.62
C THR A 497 -20.05 -22.33 36.41
N GLY A 498 -21.37 -22.17 36.49
CA GLY A 498 -22.20 -21.65 35.41
C GLY A 498 -22.76 -20.26 35.71
N PHE A 499 -22.56 -19.33 34.78
CA PHE A 499 -23.08 -17.96 34.83
C PHE A 499 -24.22 -17.77 33.83
N ASP A 500 -25.23 -16.97 34.16
CA ASP A 500 -26.32 -16.65 33.21
C ASP A 500 -25.74 -16.07 31.90
N TYR A 501 -26.06 -16.71 30.78
CA TYR A 501 -25.63 -16.29 29.45
C TYR A 501 -26.07 -14.86 29.09
N ARG A 502 -27.12 -14.33 29.72
CA ARG A 502 -27.56 -12.92 29.51
C ARG A 502 -26.51 -11.92 29.98
N ILE A 503 -25.68 -12.27 30.95
CA ILE A 503 -24.63 -11.37 31.46
C ILE A 503 -23.50 -11.26 30.44
N TYR A 504 -23.13 -12.37 29.82
CA TYR A 504 -22.23 -12.37 28.67
C TYR A 504 -22.76 -11.49 27.53
N ARG A 505 -24.05 -11.63 27.19
CA ARG A 505 -24.69 -10.81 26.16
C ARG A 505 -24.77 -9.34 26.53
N ALA A 506 -25.05 -9.01 27.79
CA ALA A 506 -25.07 -7.64 28.30
C ALA A 506 -23.68 -7.00 28.28
N TYR A 507 -22.64 -7.76 28.63
CA TYR A 507 -21.26 -7.30 28.63
C TYR A 507 -20.80 -6.91 27.22
N LEU A 508 -21.07 -7.75 26.21
CA LEU A 508 -20.73 -7.45 24.82
C LEU A 508 -21.60 -6.36 24.17
N HIS A 509 -22.83 -6.19 24.67
CA HIS A 509 -23.74 -5.19 24.15
C HIS A 509 -23.21 -3.77 24.32
N TYR A 510 -22.60 -3.45 25.45
CA TYR A 510 -22.10 -2.11 25.74
C TYR A 510 -21.05 -1.60 24.71
N PRO A 511 -19.93 -2.30 24.47
CA PRO A 511 -18.95 -1.86 23.45
C PRO A 511 -19.53 -1.91 22.04
N SER A 512 -20.37 -2.90 21.72
CA SER A 512 -21.02 -2.97 20.40
C SER A 512 -22.00 -1.81 20.17
N LEU A 513 -22.69 -1.34 21.21
CA LEU A 513 -23.58 -0.18 21.14
C LEU A 513 -22.78 1.11 20.92
N ILE A 514 -21.66 1.30 21.62
CA ILE A 514 -20.76 2.45 21.39
C ILE A 514 -20.26 2.46 19.95
N LEU A 515 -19.77 1.31 19.45
CA LEU A 515 -19.32 1.21 18.07
C LEU A 515 -20.45 1.49 17.07
N LEU A 516 -21.67 1.03 17.34
CA LEU A 516 -22.83 1.35 16.50
C LEU A 516 -23.16 2.85 16.51
N LEU A 517 -23.13 3.50 17.67
CA LEU A 517 -23.35 4.95 17.76
C LEU A 517 -22.26 5.74 17.03
N CYS A 518 -21.00 5.32 17.14
CA CYS A 518 -19.88 5.88 16.37
C CYS A 518 -20.09 5.67 14.86
N LEU A 519 -20.52 4.47 14.43
CA LEU A 519 -20.81 4.18 13.02
C LEU A 519 -21.90 5.09 12.47
N ILE A 520 -23.02 5.24 13.20
CA ILE A 520 -24.13 6.12 12.81
C ILE A 520 -23.67 7.58 12.77
N SER A 521 -22.85 8.01 13.73
CA SER A 521 -22.32 9.37 13.79
C SER A 521 -21.38 9.68 12.63
N ILE A 522 -20.47 8.75 12.29
CA ILE A 522 -19.59 8.87 11.12
C ILE A 522 -20.42 8.86 9.84
N MET A 523 -21.40 7.97 9.73
CA MET A 523 -22.31 7.92 8.58
C MET A 523 -23.06 9.24 8.41
N PHE A 524 -23.57 9.83 9.49
CA PHE A 524 -24.20 11.15 9.48
C PHE A 524 -23.21 12.25 9.05
N LEU A 525 -22.00 12.27 9.61
CA LEU A 525 -20.96 13.22 9.28
C LEU A 525 -20.53 13.13 7.81
N VAL A 526 -20.43 11.92 7.25
CA VAL A 526 -20.03 11.73 5.84
C VAL A 526 -21.18 12.06 4.90
N VAL A 527 -22.41 11.66 5.22
CA VAL A 527 -23.56 11.95 4.35
C VAL A 527 -23.89 13.45 4.36
N PHE A 528 -23.97 14.07 5.54
CA PHE A 528 -24.39 15.47 5.66
C PHE A 528 -23.22 16.43 5.77
N GLY A 529 -22.21 16.11 6.58
CA GLY A 529 -21.06 16.98 6.83
C GLY A 529 -20.16 17.15 5.60
N PHE A 530 -19.83 16.06 4.88
CA PHE A 530 -19.04 16.18 3.64
C PHE A 530 -19.85 16.86 2.54
N GLU A 531 -21.14 16.52 2.40
CA GLU A 531 -22.00 17.18 1.42
C GLU A 531 -22.04 18.69 1.66
N LEU A 532 -22.22 19.12 2.92
CA LEU A 532 -22.23 20.52 3.31
C LEU A 532 -20.86 21.17 3.13
N PHE A 533 -19.79 20.53 3.61
CA PHE A 533 -18.41 21.01 3.49
C PHE A 533 -18.02 21.23 2.04
N PHE A 534 -18.10 20.21 1.18
CA PHE A 534 -17.71 20.34 -0.23
C PHE A 534 -18.68 21.23 -1.02
N ARG A 535 -19.95 21.31 -0.63
CA ARG A 535 -20.90 22.24 -1.27
C ARG A 535 -20.47 23.69 -1.08
N TYR A 536 -20.07 24.07 0.13
CA TYR A 536 -19.64 25.45 0.42
C TYR A 536 -18.17 25.70 0.06
N ALA A 537 -17.28 24.73 0.29
CA ALA A 537 -15.84 24.88 0.03
C ALA A 537 -15.50 24.79 -1.47
N LEU A 538 -16.24 23.99 -2.25
CA LEU A 538 -15.85 23.69 -3.64
C LEU A 538 -16.96 24.00 -4.65
N ILE A 539 -18.18 23.50 -4.45
CA ILE A 539 -19.23 23.56 -5.50
C ILE A 539 -19.78 24.97 -5.70
N ILE A 540 -20.15 25.68 -4.63
CA ILE A 540 -20.70 27.04 -4.72
C ILE A 540 -19.66 27.99 -5.34
N PRO A 541 -18.41 28.04 -4.85
CA PRO A 541 -17.37 28.86 -5.46
C PRO A 541 -17.16 28.53 -6.95
N MET A 542 -17.10 27.24 -7.32
CA MET A 542 -17.00 26.85 -8.74
C MET A 542 -18.20 27.30 -9.57
N LYS A 543 -19.42 27.20 -9.02
CA LYS A 543 -20.63 27.65 -9.72
C LYS A 543 -20.65 29.17 -9.89
N GLU A 544 -20.22 29.92 -8.87
CA GLU A 544 -20.06 31.38 -8.96
C GLU A 544 -19.08 31.75 -10.06
N VAL A 545 -17.92 31.07 -10.16
CA VAL A 545 -16.96 31.28 -11.25
C VAL A 545 -17.59 31.00 -12.62
N VAL A 546 -18.33 29.89 -12.76
CA VAL A 546 -19.02 29.56 -14.02
C VAL A 546 -20.09 30.60 -14.36
N SER A 547 -20.85 31.08 -13.38
CA SER A 547 -21.84 32.15 -13.57
C SER A 547 -21.18 33.47 -13.93
N GLY A 548 -20.04 33.83 -13.33
CA GLY A 548 -19.27 35.00 -13.72
C GLY A 548 -18.81 34.93 -15.18
N LEU A 549 -18.33 33.76 -15.62
CA LEU A 549 -17.98 33.52 -17.02
C LEU A 549 -19.19 33.68 -17.95
N GLN A 550 -20.37 33.22 -17.54
CA GLN A 550 -21.61 33.39 -18.31
C GLN A 550 -22.05 34.86 -18.41
N GLU A 551 -21.94 35.64 -17.33
CA GLU A 551 -22.26 37.08 -17.33
C GLU A 551 -21.33 37.86 -18.27
N VAL A 552 -20.03 37.56 -18.24
CA VAL A 552 -19.05 38.14 -19.17
C VAL A 552 -19.39 37.77 -20.62
N TYR A 553 -19.78 36.51 -20.87
CA TYR A 553 -20.21 36.06 -22.20
C TYR A 553 -21.51 36.74 -22.66
N ALA A 554 -22.43 37.02 -21.74
CA ALA A 554 -23.65 37.78 -22.00
C ALA A 554 -23.40 39.30 -22.21
N GLY A 555 -22.15 39.75 -22.06
CA GLY A 555 -21.71 41.12 -22.30
C GLY A 555 -21.70 42.02 -21.07
N ASN A 556 -21.98 41.47 -19.88
CA ASN A 556 -21.90 42.16 -18.59
C ASN A 556 -20.48 42.07 -18.01
N LEU A 557 -19.60 42.98 -18.44
CA LEU A 557 -18.19 43.01 -18.06
C LEU A 557 -17.94 43.68 -16.70
N GLU A 558 -18.98 44.20 -16.04
CA GLU A 558 -18.89 44.83 -14.72
C GLU A 558 -19.07 43.82 -13.58
N TYR A 559 -19.57 42.62 -13.87
CA TYR A 559 -19.73 41.58 -12.87
C TYR A 559 -18.38 41.20 -12.23
N ARG A 560 -18.35 41.07 -10.89
CA ARG A 560 -17.16 40.70 -10.12
C ARG A 560 -17.49 39.57 -9.15
N LEU A 561 -16.59 38.59 -9.08
CA LEU A 561 -16.64 37.51 -8.11
C LEU A 561 -16.05 37.97 -6.77
N VAL A 562 -16.62 37.49 -5.67
CA VAL A 562 -16.08 37.75 -4.32
C VAL A 562 -15.28 36.52 -3.88
N PRO A 563 -13.95 36.61 -3.71
CA PRO A 563 -13.16 35.49 -3.21
C PRO A 563 -13.52 35.19 -1.75
N LYS A 564 -14.09 34.00 -1.49
CA LYS A 564 -14.53 33.56 -0.16
C LYS A 564 -13.51 32.72 0.59
N VAL A 565 -12.51 32.19 -0.11
CA VAL A 565 -11.50 31.25 0.43
C VAL A 565 -10.13 31.67 -0.09
N GLU A 566 -9.08 31.50 0.70
CA GLU A 566 -7.67 31.82 0.37
C GLU A 566 -6.94 30.63 -0.28
N ASP A 567 -7.66 29.84 -1.09
CA ASP A 567 -7.17 28.64 -1.75
C ASP A 567 -7.09 28.81 -3.27
N GLU A 568 -6.89 27.72 -4.01
CA GLU A 568 -6.82 27.72 -5.47
C GLU A 568 -8.09 28.27 -6.12
N ILE A 569 -9.26 28.12 -5.49
CA ILE A 569 -10.52 28.66 -6.02
C ILE A 569 -10.61 30.16 -5.77
N GLY A 570 -10.14 30.63 -4.61
CA GLY A 570 -9.95 32.06 -4.35
C GLY A 570 -9.03 32.75 -5.35
N PHE A 571 -7.93 32.07 -5.70
CA PHE A 571 -7.03 32.52 -6.75
C PHE A 571 -7.75 32.66 -8.09
N ILE A 572 -8.52 31.66 -8.52
CA ILE A 572 -9.31 31.70 -9.77
C ILE A 572 -10.30 32.88 -9.77
N ALA A 573 -10.99 33.13 -8.66
CA ALA A 573 -11.93 34.25 -8.57
C ALA A 573 -11.22 35.62 -8.75
N ARG A 574 -10.03 35.80 -8.17
CA ARG A 574 -9.22 37.01 -8.35
C ARG A 574 -8.74 37.17 -9.79
N SER A 575 -8.24 36.09 -10.40
CA SER A 575 -7.79 36.09 -11.80
C SER A 575 -8.95 36.40 -12.77
N PHE A 576 -10.15 35.87 -12.50
CA PHE A 576 -11.36 36.19 -13.27
C PHE A 576 -11.70 37.68 -13.21
N ASN A 577 -11.68 38.30 -12.03
CA ASN A 577 -11.97 39.73 -11.89
C ASN A 577 -11.00 40.60 -12.69
N HIS A 578 -9.71 40.26 -12.64
CA HIS A 578 -8.68 40.97 -13.38
C HIS A 578 -8.90 40.86 -14.90
N MET A 579 -9.35 39.69 -15.39
CA MET A 579 -9.70 39.50 -16.80
C MET A 579 -10.92 40.35 -17.20
N ALA A 580 -11.99 40.32 -16.41
CA ALA A 580 -13.21 41.09 -16.69
C ALA A 580 -12.94 42.61 -16.72
N GLU A 581 -12.05 43.10 -15.85
CA GLU A 581 -11.59 44.49 -15.84
C GLU A 581 -10.81 44.87 -17.11
N SER A 582 -9.90 44.01 -17.55
CA SER A 582 -9.17 44.22 -18.81
C SER A 582 -10.12 44.26 -20.02
N MET A 583 -11.13 43.38 -20.06
CA MET A 583 -12.12 43.36 -21.14
C MET A 583 -13.02 44.59 -21.15
N LEU A 584 -13.47 45.06 -19.98
CA LEU A 584 -14.27 46.29 -19.87
C LEU A 584 -13.48 47.49 -20.40
N SER A 585 -12.19 47.58 -20.02
CA SER A 585 -11.27 48.63 -20.48
C SER A 585 -11.08 48.60 -22.00
N ALA A 586 -10.93 47.41 -22.58
CA ALA A 586 -10.84 47.23 -24.04
C ALA A 586 -12.14 47.65 -24.76
N ARG A 587 -13.32 47.29 -24.23
CA ARG A 587 -14.63 47.66 -24.80
C ARG A 587 -14.86 49.17 -24.77
N ASN A 588 -14.52 49.84 -23.67
CA ASN A 588 -14.61 51.30 -23.58
C ASN A 588 -13.70 51.99 -24.60
N SER A 589 -12.50 51.44 -24.82
CA SER A 589 -11.57 51.93 -25.84
C SER A 589 -12.15 51.76 -27.27
N LEU A 590 -12.83 50.65 -27.55
CA LEU A 590 -13.52 50.41 -28.83
C LEU A 590 -14.76 51.30 -29.03
N ARG A 591 -15.51 51.61 -27.97
CA ARG A 591 -16.69 52.50 -28.06
C ARG A 591 -16.30 53.94 -28.39
N ASN A 592 -15.22 54.43 -27.78
CA ASN A 592 -14.59 55.71 -28.14
C ASN A 592 -14.11 55.74 -29.61
N TYR A 593 -13.78 54.58 -30.18
CA TYR A 593 -13.46 54.41 -31.60
C TYR A 593 -14.72 54.45 -32.49
N ALA A 594 -15.82 53.85 -32.04
CA ALA A 594 -17.09 53.78 -32.77
C ALA A 594 -17.85 55.14 -32.83
N GLU A 595 -17.72 55.98 -31.80
CA GLU A 595 -18.33 57.33 -31.75
C GLU A 595 -17.69 58.32 -32.74
N ASN A 596 -16.60 57.95 -33.42
CA ASN A 596 -15.86 58.79 -34.38
C ASN A 596 -16.12 58.47 -35.88
N LEU A 597 -17.28 57.88 -36.21
CA LEU A 597 -17.52 57.23 -37.52
C LEU A 597 -18.11 58.08 -38.67
N GLU A 598 -18.42 59.36 -38.51
CA GLU A 598 -19.14 60.12 -39.56
C GLU A 598 -18.31 60.51 -40.80
N ILE A 599 -16.98 60.38 -40.78
CA ILE A 599 -16.13 61.00 -41.83
C ILE A 599 -15.74 60.05 -42.98
N LYS A 600 -15.97 58.73 -42.89
CA LYS A 600 -15.21 57.76 -43.72
C LYS A 600 -16.03 56.91 -44.71
N VAL A 601 -17.06 57.49 -45.34
CA VAL A 601 -17.80 56.80 -46.42
C VAL A 601 -17.19 57.01 -47.81
N LYS A 602 -16.28 57.97 -48.02
CA LYS A 602 -15.73 58.16 -49.36
C LYS A 602 -14.45 57.37 -49.59
N GLU A 603 -14.62 56.34 -50.42
CA GLU A 603 -13.66 55.89 -51.43
C GLU A 603 -12.70 54.79 -50.97
N ARG A 604 -13.23 53.57 -50.80
CA ARG A 604 -13.06 52.39 -51.69
C ARG A 604 -11.73 52.13 -52.42
N THR A 605 -10.64 52.82 -52.09
CA THR A 605 -9.25 52.51 -52.43
C THR A 605 -8.52 51.86 -51.25
N ASN A 606 -9.26 51.61 -50.15
CA ASN A 606 -8.86 51.41 -48.75
C ASN A 606 -8.76 49.94 -48.30
N GLU A 607 -8.94 48.96 -49.19
CA GLU A 607 -9.02 47.54 -48.80
C GLU A 607 -7.64 46.93 -48.45
N LEU A 608 -6.56 47.38 -49.11
CA LEU A 608 -5.19 46.94 -48.78
C LEU A 608 -4.64 47.57 -47.50
N GLU A 609 -5.05 48.80 -47.17
CA GLU A 609 -4.59 49.52 -45.98
C GLU A 609 -5.29 49.04 -44.69
N ILE A 610 -6.53 48.54 -44.81
CA ILE A 610 -7.27 47.91 -43.70
C ILE A 610 -6.64 46.57 -43.29
N THR A 611 -6.31 45.69 -44.25
CA THR A 611 -5.62 44.41 -43.94
C THR A 611 -4.25 44.65 -43.32
N LEU A 612 -3.52 45.68 -43.76
CA LEU A 612 -2.23 46.06 -43.16
C LEU A 612 -2.39 46.58 -41.73
N ASN A 613 -3.43 47.36 -41.43
CA ASN A 613 -3.70 47.83 -40.06
C ASN A 613 -4.24 46.72 -39.15
N GLU A 614 -5.01 45.78 -39.66
CA GLU A 614 -5.48 44.61 -38.91
C GLU A 614 -4.31 43.66 -38.58
N VAL A 615 -3.43 43.39 -39.56
CA VAL A 615 -2.18 42.66 -39.33
C VAL A 615 -1.27 43.42 -38.35
N LYS A 616 -1.22 44.74 -38.41
CA LYS A 616 -0.44 45.57 -37.48
C LYS A 616 -1.00 45.49 -36.05
N ASN A 617 -2.31 45.56 -35.86
CA ASN A 617 -2.95 45.43 -34.54
C ASN A 617 -2.80 44.02 -33.97
N LEU A 618 -2.97 42.97 -34.80
CA LEU A 618 -2.73 41.58 -34.39
C LEU A 618 -1.26 41.35 -34.03
N LYS A 619 -0.34 41.98 -34.77
CA LYS A 619 1.09 41.96 -34.46
C LYS A 619 1.40 42.69 -33.15
N GLU A 620 0.82 43.86 -32.90
CA GLU A 620 0.99 44.58 -31.63
C GLU A 620 0.46 43.77 -30.43
N GLN A 621 -0.68 43.09 -30.59
CA GLN A 621 -1.21 42.21 -29.56
C GLN A 621 -0.29 41.01 -29.32
N GLN A 622 0.17 40.35 -30.39
CA GLN A 622 1.11 39.24 -30.32
C GLN A 622 2.46 39.66 -29.69
N ASP A 623 3.00 40.82 -30.05
CA ASP A 623 4.23 41.36 -29.47
C ASP A 623 4.03 41.73 -27.98
N GLY A 624 2.80 42.11 -27.58
CA GLY A 624 2.42 42.29 -26.18
C GLY A 624 2.41 40.98 -25.38
N ASP A 625 1.85 39.91 -25.95
CA ASP A 625 1.87 38.57 -25.35
C ASP A 625 3.31 38.02 -25.26
N TYR A 626 4.13 38.23 -26.29
CA TYR A 626 5.56 37.90 -26.26
C TYR A 626 6.31 38.67 -25.17
N PHE A 627 5.99 39.96 -24.98
CA PHE A 627 6.61 40.76 -23.93
C PHE A 627 6.28 40.25 -22.53
N LEU A 628 5.03 39.84 -22.29
CA LEU A 628 4.66 39.26 -21.00
C LEU A 628 5.37 37.93 -20.74
N MET A 629 5.47 37.07 -21.76
CA MET A 629 6.17 35.79 -21.64
C MET A 629 7.67 35.98 -21.45
N SER A 630 8.29 36.95 -22.12
CA SER A 630 9.71 37.27 -21.91
C SER A 630 10.00 37.78 -20.50
N LEU A 631 9.09 38.56 -19.89
CA LEU A 631 9.19 38.98 -18.49
C LEU A 631 9.16 37.79 -17.53
N LEU A 632 8.25 36.84 -17.76
CA LEU A 632 8.17 35.61 -16.96
C LEU A 632 9.45 34.77 -17.11
N LEU A 633 9.92 34.56 -18.34
CA LEU A 633 11.17 33.84 -18.60
C LEU A 633 12.36 34.51 -17.92
N LYS A 634 12.52 35.84 -18.02
CA LYS A 634 13.59 36.58 -17.32
C LYS A 634 13.55 36.39 -15.81
N SER A 635 12.37 36.26 -15.21
CA SER A 635 12.23 36.01 -13.77
C SER A 635 12.65 34.60 -13.34
N LEU A 636 12.52 33.61 -14.24
CA LEU A 636 12.92 32.23 -14.02
C LEU A 636 14.39 31.98 -14.41
N ALA A 637 14.88 32.66 -15.43
CA ALA A 637 16.25 32.65 -15.94
C ALA A 637 17.17 33.59 -15.14
N ALA A 638 17.04 33.58 -13.81
CA ALA A 638 17.76 34.49 -12.94
C ALA A 638 19.04 33.84 -12.39
N ASN A 639 20.10 34.65 -12.27
CA ASN A 639 21.29 34.29 -11.52
C ASN A 639 21.08 34.62 -10.04
N ARG A 640 20.70 33.63 -9.23
CA ARG A 640 20.51 33.77 -7.77
C ARG A 640 21.65 33.10 -6.97
N ALA A 641 22.75 32.76 -7.63
CA ALA A 641 23.94 32.25 -6.95
C ALA A 641 24.61 33.37 -6.14
N ASN A 642 25.18 33.03 -4.97
CA ASN A 642 25.96 33.98 -4.18
C ASN A 642 27.39 34.02 -4.73
N GLN A 643 27.93 35.21 -5.00
CA GLN A 643 29.26 35.39 -5.61
C GLN A 643 30.39 35.23 -4.57
N GLY A 644 30.56 34.01 -4.06
CA GLY A 644 31.65 33.61 -3.15
C GLY A 644 32.76 32.87 -3.88
N ASN A 645 33.08 31.66 -3.42
CA ASN A 645 34.08 30.78 -4.06
C ASN A 645 33.64 30.28 -5.44
N VAL A 646 32.35 30.31 -5.75
CA VAL A 646 31.80 29.93 -7.06
C VAL A 646 31.14 31.17 -7.64
N LYS A 647 31.60 31.60 -8.83
CA LYS A 647 30.97 32.70 -9.57
C LYS A 647 30.28 32.12 -10.79
N VAL A 648 29.04 32.53 -11.03
CA VAL A 648 28.25 32.15 -12.19
C VAL A 648 27.97 33.39 -13.04
N ASP A 649 28.22 33.32 -14.34
CA ASP A 649 27.84 34.32 -15.33
C ASP A 649 26.91 33.66 -16.36
N LEU A 650 25.86 34.37 -16.79
CA LEU A 650 24.85 33.88 -17.75
C LEU A 650 24.81 34.81 -18.96
N LEU A 651 24.72 34.23 -20.16
CA LEU A 651 24.49 34.94 -21.41
C LEU A 651 23.38 34.21 -22.17
N THR A 652 22.45 34.96 -22.75
CA THR A 652 21.36 34.42 -23.57
C THR A 652 21.07 35.40 -24.70
N ASP A 653 20.97 34.91 -25.92
CA ASP A 653 20.56 35.66 -27.12
C ASP A 653 19.51 34.82 -27.84
N GLN A 654 18.26 35.30 -27.84
CA GLN A 654 17.15 34.56 -28.44
C GLN A 654 16.93 35.06 -29.87
N LYS A 655 16.64 34.13 -30.78
CA LYS A 655 16.45 34.39 -32.20
C LYS A 655 15.30 35.35 -32.48
N LYS A 656 14.19 35.24 -31.74
CA LYS A 656 13.03 36.11 -31.94
C LYS A 656 13.20 37.39 -31.12
N LYS A 657 13.73 38.42 -31.78
CA LYS A 657 13.80 39.80 -31.27
C LYS A 657 12.58 40.59 -31.74
N PHE A 658 11.96 41.34 -30.84
CA PHE A 658 10.79 42.17 -31.13
C PHE A 658 10.81 43.43 -30.28
N LYS A 659 10.11 44.46 -30.76
CA LYS A 659 9.98 45.73 -30.04
C LYS A 659 8.54 45.91 -29.65
N PHE A 660 8.29 46.01 -28.36
CA PHE A 660 6.96 46.31 -27.84
C PHE A 660 7.01 47.64 -27.10
N ARG A 661 6.34 48.65 -27.67
CA ARG A 661 6.39 50.05 -27.21
C ARG A 661 7.83 50.57 -27.17
N ASN A 662 8.35 50.87 -25.99
CA ASN A 662 9.70 51.40 -25.76
C ASN A 662 10.70 50.32 -25.28
N TYR A 663 10.28 49.05 -25.25
CA TYR A 663 11.12 47.95 -24.78
C TYR A 663 11.52 47.06 -25.95
N ASP A 664 12.83 46.89 -26.13
CA ASP A 664 13.38 45.84 -26.96
C ASP A 664 13.46 44.56 -26.11
N SER A 665 12.87 43.48 -26.61
CA SER A 665 12.82 42.21 -25.89
C SER A 665 12.98 41.04 -26.85
N GLU A 666 13.34 39.90 -26.27
CA GLU A 666 13.57 38.67 -27.00
C GLU A 666 12.85 37.51 -26.32
N ILE A 667 12.59 36.45 -27.08
CA ILE A 667 11.87 35.26 -26.60
C ILE A 667 12.31 34.02 -27.37
N GLY A 668 12.50 32.89 -26.68
CA GLY A 668 12.89 31.63 -27.30
C GLY A 668 12.97 30.48 -26.32
N GLY A 669 13.51 29.36 -26.78
CA GLY A 669 13.52 28.06 -26.07
C GLY A 669 14.65 27.88 -25.06
N ASP A 670 15.64 28.76 -25.10
CA ASP A 670 16.81 28.66 -24.24
C ASP A 670 16.57 29.25 -22.85
N ILE A 671 16.99 28.54 -21.80
CA ILE A 671 16.95 29.02 -20.43
C ILE A 671 18.22 28.65 -19.68
N SER A 672 18.80 29.64 -19.01
CA SER A 672 19.91 29.47 -18.09
C SER A 672 19.54 30.05 -16.73
N ALA A 673 19.80 29.31 -15.66
CA ALA A 673 19.51 29.77 -14.30
C ALA A 673 20.53 29.23 -13.30
N SER A 674 20.69 29.93 -12.19
CA SER A 674 21.51 29.48 -11.09
C SER A 674 20.88 29.84 -9.75
N ASN A 675 21.12 29.03 -8.73
CA ASN A 675 20.58 29.24 -7.39
C ASN A 675 21.50 28.65 -6.34
N ARG A 676 21.33 29.04 -5.08
CA ARG A 676 22.08 28.48 -3.96
C ARG A 676 21.18 27.61 -3.09
N ILE A 677 21.63 26.39 -2.80
CA ILE A 677 20.93 25.46 -1.90
C ILE A 677 21.88 24.94 -0.83
N GLN A 678 21.31 24.42 0.25
CA GLN A 678 22.07 23.76 1.32
C GLN A 678 21.67 22.29 1.41
N LEU A 679 22.65 21.39 1.32
CA LEU A 679 22.47 19.95 1.45
C LEU A 679 23.44 19.40 2.51
N ARG A 680 22.92 18.65 3.49
CA ARG A 680 23.68 18.06 4.62
C ARG A 680 24.56 19.08 5.34
N GLY A 681 24.06 20.31 5.49
CA GLY A 681 24.76 21.43 6.12
C GLY A 681 25.77 22.16 5.22
N LYS A 682 26.10 21.66 4.03
CA LYS A 682 27.02 22.29 3.06
C LYS A 682 26.28 23.11 2.01
N ASN A 683 26.90 24.20 1.56
CA ASN A 683 26.36 25.06 0.51
C ASN A 683 26.77 24.57 -0.87
N TYR A 684 25.80 24.51 -1.78
CA TYR A 684 25.98 24.14 -3.17
C TYR A 684 25.42 25.22 -4.09
N THR A 685 26.19 25.58 -5.11
CA THR A 685 25.71 26.39 -6.22
C THR A 685 25.12 25.47 -7.28
N VAL A 686 23.80 25.60 -7.50
CA VAL A 686 23.07 24.92 -8.56
C VAL A 686 23.16 25.74 -9.83
N PHE A 687 23.34 25.08 -10.96
CA PHE A 687 23.25 25.70 -12.26
C PHE A 687 22.48 24.81 -13.24
N LEU A 688 21.85 25.46 -14.22
CA LEU A 688 21.26 24.79 -15.36
C LEU A 688 21.46 25.61 -16.62
N ASN A 689 21.61 24.90 -17.74
CA ASN A 689 21.42 25.42 -19.08
C ASN A 689 20.56 24.40 -19.82
N ALA A 690 19.48 24.87 -20.46
CA ALA A 690 18.52 24.02 -21.14
C ALA A 690 17.99 24.68 -22.40
N ASP A 691 17.71 23.86 -23.41
CA ASP A 691 17.07 24.24 -24.66
C ASP A 691 15.79 23.42 -24.83
N ALA A 692 14.66 24.12 -24.96
CA ALA A 692 13.35 23.53 -25.18
C ALA A 692 12.98 23.48 -26.66
N MET A 693 12.59 22.28 -27.11
CA MET A 693 12.23 22.01 -28.50
C MET A 693 11.08 22.92 -28.98
N GLY A 694 11.36 23.64 -30.07
CA GLY A 694 10.41 24.48 -30.79
C GLY A 694 10.95 25.87 -31.03
N LYS A 695 10.44 26.57 -32.04
CA LYS A 695 10.93 27.92 -32.39
C LYS A 695 10.10 29.00 -31.72
N SER A 696 10.76 30.03 -31.19
CA SER A 696 10.12 31.23 -30.63
C SER A 696 9.08 30.91 -29.53
N MET A 697 7.78 31.01 -29.82
CA MET A 697 6.70 30.85 -28.83
C MET A 697 6.62 29.43 -28.26
N GLN A 698 6.80 28.40 -29.10
CA GLN A 698 6.71 27.01 -28.66
C GLN A 698 7.89 26.67 -27.73
N GLY A 699 9.11 27.02 -28.14
CA GLY A 699 10.30 26.85 -27.29
C GLY A 699 10.15 27.59 -25.97
N ALA A 700 9.72 28.86 -26.02
CA ALA A 700 9.49 29.68 -24.83
C ALA A 700 8.44 29.11 -23.86
N GLY A 701 7.38 28.48 -24.37
CA GLY A 701 6.44 27.74 -23.53
C GLY A 701 7.10 26.59 -22.78
N GLY A 702 8.03 25.88 -23.43
CA GLY A 702 8.80 24.80 -22.81
C GLY A 702 9.81 25.28 -21.78
N ALA A 703 10.55 26.34 -22.11
CA ALA A 703 11.46 27.01 -21.19
C ALA A 703 10.73 27.51 -19.93
N LEU A 704 9.50 28.03 -20.08
CA LEU A 704 8.69 28.53 -18.97
C LEU A 704 8.23 27.39 -18.05
N VAL A 705 7.75 26.27 -18.62
CA VAL A 705 7.38 25.08 -17.84
C VAL A 705 8.62 24.52 -17.12
N PHE A 706 9.75 24.41 -17.82
CA PHE A 706 11.00 23.92 -17.26
C PHE A 706 11.47 24.78 -16.09
N GLY A 707 11.54 26.10 -16.30
CA GLY A 707 11.96 27.07 -15.28
C GLY A 707 11.04 27.09 -14.06
N ALA A 708 9.72 27.02 -14.26
CA ALA A 708 8.75 27.03 -13.15
C ALA A 708 8.87 25.76 -12.28
N VAL A 709 9.03 24.59 -12.89
CA VAL A 709 9.22 23.33 -12.16
C VAL A 709 10.56 23.33 -11.43
N PHE A 710 11.63 23.80 -12.10
CA PHE A 710 12.95 23.90 -11.47
C PHE A 710 12.92 24.83 -10.26
N GLU A 711 12.30 26.02 -10.36
CA GLU A 711 12.21 26.94 -9.23
C GLU A 711 11.40 26.35 -8.07
N ALA A 712 10.31 25.63 -8.36
CA ALA A 712 9.55 24.91 -7.33
C ALA A 712 10.40 23.84 -6.61
N ILE A 713 11.28 23.13 -7.34
CA ILE A 713 12.21 22.16 -6.75
C ILE A 713 13.20 22.87 -5.81
N ILE A 714 13.72 24.03 -6.21
CA ILE A 714 14.64 24.82 -5.40
C ILE A 714 13.97 25.33 -4.12
N GLU A 715 12.79 25.95 -4.21
CA GLU A 715 12.08 26.48 -3.04
C GLU A 715 11.68 25.36 -2.07
N ARG A 716 11.22 24.22 -2.60
CA ARG A 716 10.92 23.05 -1.77
C ARG A 716 12.16 22.50 -1.06
N THR A 717 13.33 22.59 -1.69
CA THR A 717 14.62 22.21 -1.08
C THR A 717 15.00 23.15 0.06
N LYS A 718 14.72 24.45 -0.06
CA LYS A 718 15.01 25.43 1.01
C LYS A 718 14.12 25.24 2.24
N ILE A 719 12.85 24.88 2.04
CA ILE A 719 11.83 24.79 3.10
C ILE A 719 11.83 23.44 3.82
N THR A 720 12.14 22.34 3.12
CA THR A 720 11.91 20.97 3.63
C THR A 720 13.19 20.32 4.18
N ASP A 721 13.25 20.06 5.49
CA ASP A 721 14.41 19.44 6.16
C ASP A 721 14.81 18.09 5.57
N SER A 722 13.84 17.22 5.29
CA SER A 722 14.12 15.88 4.76
C SER A 722 14.77 15.89 3.37
N ILE A 723 14.55 16.96 2.58
CA ILE A 723 15.20 17.15 1.29
C ILE A 723 16.60 17.74 1.48
N ARG A 724 16.78 18.64 2.46
CA ARG A 724 18.11 19.15 2.82
C ARG A 724 19.05 18.04 3.30
N ASP A 725 18.53 16.93 3.82
CA ASP A 725 19.34 15.76 4.18
C ASP A 725 19.76 14.87 2.99
N TYR A 726 19.35 15.20 1.76
CA TYR A 726 19.76 14.45 0.57
C TYR A 726 21.26 14.61 0.29
N SER A 727 21.88 13.57 -0.27
CA SER A 727 23.20 13.71 -0.88
C SER A 727 23.10 14.47 -2.21
N PRO A 728 24.17 15.12 -2.68
CA PRO A 728 24.17 15.83 -3.97
C PRO A 728 23.72 14.94 -5.13
N GLU A 729 24.15 13.67 -5.16
CA GLU A 729 23.80 12.72 -6.21
C GLU A 729 22.30 12.38 -6.18
N ARG A 730 21.75 12.19 -4.96
CA ARG A 730 20.33 11.88 -4.78
C ARG A 730 19.45 13.07 -5.15
N TRP A 731 19.84 14.27 -4.73
CA TRP A 731 19.12 15.49 -5.09
C TRP A 731 19.09 15.68 -6.60
N LEU A 732 20.25 15.62 -7.26
CA LEU A 732 20.37 15.83 -8.69
C LEU A 732 19.59 14.79 -9.50
N LYS A 733 19.64 13.51 -9.10
CA LYS A 733 18.81 12.44 -9.69
C LYS A 733 17.32 12.73 -9.51
N SER A 734 16.89 13.16 -8.33
CA SER A 734 15.48 13.46 -8.05
C SER A 734 14.99 14.63 -8.92
N THR A 735 15.77 15.70 -9.00
CA THR A 735 15.50 16.87 -9.83
C THR A 735 15.37 16.47 -11.31
N PHE A 736 16.31 15.70 -11.82
CA PHE A 736 16.28 15.18 -13.19
C PHE A 736 15.03 14.35 -13.48
N MET A 737 14.68 13.42 -12.58
CA MET A 737 13.51 12.55 -12.76
C MET A 737 12.19 13.31 -12.68
N GLU A 738 12.10 14.35 -11.85
CA GLU A 738 10.91 15.20 -11.74
C GLU A 738 10.70 16.00 -13.03
N LEU A 739 11.77 16.65 -13.53
CA LEU A 739 11.75 17.34 -14.82
C LEU A 739 11.41 16.38 -15.95
N HIS A 740 12.07 15.22 -16.03
CA HIS A 740 11.81 14.21 -17.06
C HIS A 740 10.33 13.77 -17.07
N LYS A 741 9.74 13.52 -15.89
CA LYS A 741 8.33 13.08 -15.78
C LYS A 741 7.34 14.17 -16.18
N VAL A 742 7.63 15.44 -15.89
CA VAL A 742 6.79 16.55 -16.36
C VAL A 742 6.80 16.57 -17.89
N PHE A 743 7.96 16.49 -18.51
CA PHE A 743 8.05 16.50 -19.97
C PHE A 743 7.52 15.22 -20.63
N LEU A 744 7.60 14.08 -19.93
CA LEU A 744 7.00 12.82 -20.39
C LEU A 744 5.47 12.94 -20.51
N SER A 745 4.83 13.79 -19.71
CA SER A 745 3.37 14.04 -19.80
C SER A 745 2.94 14.73 -21.10
N PHE A 746 3.87 15.35 -21.83
CA PHE A 746 3.64 15.91 -23.16
C PHE A 746 3.67 14.84 -24.27
N ASN A 747 3.89 13.56 -23.95
CA ASN A 747 3.89 12.43 -24.89
C ASN A 747 4.77 12.67 -26.14
N GLY A 748 5.98 13.20 -25.95
CA GLY A 748 6.92 13.49 -27.03
C GLY A 748 6.61 14.72 -27.88
N SER A 749 5.53 15.47 -27.61
CA SER A 749 5.22 16.71 -28.33
C SER A 749 6.14 17.88 -27.97
N MET A 750 6.82 17.79 -26.82
CA MET A 750 7.83 18.73 -26.36
C MET A 750 8.92 17.96 -25.63
N LEU A 751 10.17 18.25 -25.99
CA LEU A 751 11.37 17.67 -25.41
C LEU A 751 12.32 18.80 -25.00
N VAL A 752 13.18 18.55 -24.02
CA VAL A 752 14.16 19.54 -23.56
C VAL A 752 15.54 18.89 -23.48
N SER A 753 16.54 19.52 -24.10
CA SER A 753 17.94 19.23 -23.84
C SER A 753 18.38 20.03 -22.61
N ALA A 754 19.17 19.45 -21.71
CA ALA A 754 19.64 20.20 -20.53
C ALA A 754 20.93 19.65 -19.92
N VAL A 755 21.77 20.55 -19.42
CA VAL A 755 22.79 20.29 -18.42
C VAL A 755 22.32 20.85 -17.08
N ILE A 756 22.35 20.00 -16.05
CA ILE A 756 21.99 20.39 -14.68
C ILE A 756 23.14 19.96 -13.76
N GLY A 757 23.61 20.86 -12.91
CA GLY A 757 24.71 20.54 -11.99
C GLY A 757 24.68 21.27 -10.66
N LEU A 758 25.49 20.74 -9.75
CA LEU A 758 25.77 21.25 -8.41
C LEU A 758 27.28 21.41 -8.26
N VAL A 759 27.73 22.56 -7.78
CA VAL A 759 29.13 22.79 -7.38
C VAL A 759 29.19 22.95 -5.87
N ASP A 760 30.01 22.14 -5.21
CA ASP A 760 30.37 22.30 -3.80
C ASP A 760 31.20 23.59 -3.64
N GLU A 761 30.68 24.56 -2.87
CA GLU A 761 31.34 25.87 -2.72
C GLU A 761 32.65 25.81 -1.92
N GLU A 762 32.87 24.76 -1.13
CA GLU A 762 34.08 24.60 -0.31
C GLU A 762 35.14 23.80 -1.05
N GLU A 763 34.76 22.61 -1.52
CA GLU A 763 35.68 21.61 -2.07
C GLU A 763 35.83 21.70 -3.60
N GLY A 764 34.98 22.45 -4.29
CA GLY A 764 35.04 22.59 -5.75
C GLY A 764 34.66 21.32 -6.52
N ILE A 765 33.80 20.46 -5.94
CA ILE A 765 33.34 19.24 -6.61
C ILE A 765 32.11 19.56 -7.45
N LEU A 766 32.20 19.29 -8.74
CA LEU A 766 31.12 19.39 -9.70
C LEU A 766 30.38 18.06 -9.82
N TYR A 767 29.09 18.05 -9.50
CA TYR A 767 28.14 16.96 -9.78
C TYR A 767 27.24 17.39 -10.94
N HIS A 768 27.19 16.68 -12.04
CA HIS A 768 26.35 17.08 -13.18
C HIS A 768 25.71 15.90 -13.92
N LEU A 769 24.65 16.23 -14.65
CA LEU A 769 23.92 15.40 -15.60
C LEU A 769 23.77 16.17 -16.90
N ASN A 770 23.95 15.49 -18.02
CA ASN A 770 23.76 16.05 -19.36
C ASN A 770 22.78 15.16 -20.14
N ALA A 771 21.62 15.73 -20.52
CA ALA A 771 20.59 15.08 -21.34
C ALA A 771 20.58 15.64 -22.75
N GLU A 772 21.33 14.97 -23.65
CA GLU A 772 21.46 15.30 -25.08
C GLU A 772 21.66 16.81 -25.34
N HIS A 773 22.40 17.46 -24.45
CA HIS A 773 22.78 18.86 -24.56
C HIS A 773 24.28 18.94 -24.91
N PRO A 774 24.76 20.00 -25.56
CA PRO A 774 26.17 20.05 -25.95
C PRO A 774 27.13 19.89 -24.77
N TRP A 775 28.27 19.25 -25.03
CA TRP A 775 29.24 18.93 -23.98
C TRP A 775 29.75 20.17 -23.26
N THR A 776 29.95 20.02 -21.96
CA THR A 776 30.50 21.08 -21.11
C THR A 776 32.02 21.16 -21.26
N VAL A 777 32.51 22.40 -21.31
CA VAL A 777 33.90 22.73 -21.57
C VAL A 777 34.57 23.13 -20.26
N LEU A 778 35.71 22.51 -19.97
CA LEU A 778 36.66 22.96 -18.97
C LEU A 778 37.70 23.86 -19.63
N TYR A 779 37.81 25.09 -19.15
CA TYR A 779 38.92 25.98 -19.43
C TYR A 779 39.87 26.03 -18.24
N ARG A 780 41.10 25.56 -18.45
CA ARG A 780 42.16 25.48 -17.43
C ARG A 780 43.50 25.77 -18.08
N ASN A 781 44.32 26.62 -17.45
CA ASN A 781 45.66 26.96 -17.94
C ASN A 781 45.70 27.39 -19.42
N ASN A 782 44.76 28.25 -19.82
CA ASN A 782 44.59 28.72 -21.20
C ASN A 782 44.26 27.64 -22.26
N GLN A 783 43.83 26.45 -21.84
CA GLN A 783 43.38 25.38 -22.74
C GLN A 783 41.92 25.00 -22.44
N ALA A 784 41.16 24.73 -23.50
CA ALA A 784 39.79 24.25 -23.42
C ALA A 784 39.70 22.76 -23.75
N SER A 785 38.90 22.01 -23.01
CA SER A 785 38.67 20.58 -23.25
C SER A 785 37.27 20.19 -22.78
N PHE A 786 36.66 19.18 -23.41
CA PHE A 786 35.39 18.62 -22.92
C PHE A 786 35.61 17.78 -21.66
N ILE A 787 34.67 17.81 -20.72
CA ILE A 787 34.70 16.91 -19.54
C ILE A 787 33.89 15.63 -19.74
N GLU A 788 32.95 15.62 -20.68
CA GLU A 788 32.20 14.44 -21.08
C GLU A 788 32.90 13.67 -22.21
N ASN A 789 32.74 12.35 -22.20
CA ASN A 789 33.26 11.44 -23.23
C ASN A 789 32.14 10.73 -24.02
N ASP A 790 30.87 10.89 -23.61
CA ASP A 790 29.70 10.26 -24.25
C ASP A 790 28.39 10.94 -23.79
N LEU A 791 27.39 11.06 -24.68
CA LEU A 791 26.04 11.53 -24.37
C LEU A 791 25.14 10.34 -24.04
N THR A 792 24.92 10.12 -22.75
CA THR A 792 24.28 8.87 -22.29
C THR A 792 22.79 8.99 -22.00
N PHE A 793 22.28 10.21 -21.79
CA PHE A 793 20.85 10.43 -21.54
C PHE A 793 20.20 11.12 -22.73
N ARG A 794 19.04 10.61 -23.14
CA ARG A 794 18.18 11.25 -24.15
C ARG A 794 17.58 12.56 -23.61
N LYS A 795 17.09 13.42 -24.51
CA LYS A 795 16.33 14.63 -24.13
C LYS A 795 15.19 14.29 -23.16
N LEU A 796 14.94 15.19 -22.22
CA LEU A 796 13.87 15.05 -21.23
C LEU A 796 12.51 14.95 -21.92
N GLY A 797 11.65 14.03 -21.46
CA GLY A 797 10.35 13.73 -22.08
C GLY A 797 10.32 12.57 -23.07
N THR A 798 11.48 11.99 -23.41
CA THR A 798 11.57 10.82 -24.31
C THR A 798 11.01 9.56 -23.66
N GLU A 799 10.07 8.87 -24.34
CA GLU A 799 9.55 7.58 -23.89
C GLU A 799 10.62 6.49 -23.95
N GLY A 800 10.57 5.55 -22.99
CA GLY A 800 11.51 4.42 -22.96
C GLY A 800 12.88 4.75 -22.37
N MET A 801 13.08 5.94 -21.76
CA MET A 801 14.17 6.19 -20.79
C MET A 801 13.97 5.35 -19.50
N ASN A 802 14.03 4.04 -19.64
CA ASN A 802 14.16 3.08 -18.53
C ASN A 802 15.64 2.88 -18.13
N GLY A 803 16.55 3.72 -18.67
CA GLY A 803 17.98 3.67 -18.41
C GLY A 803 18.35 4.08 -16.98
N ARG A 804 19.50 3.58 -16.51
CA ARG A 804 20.04 3.87 -15.17
C ARG A 804 20.52 5.33 -15.12
N VAL A 805 19.78 6.22 -14.48
CA VAL A 805 20.25 7.61 -14.23
C VAL A 805 21.46 7.56 -13.29
N TYR A 806 22.56 8.19 -13.71
CA TYR A 806 23.82 8.25 -12.98
C TYR A 806 24.44 9.65 -13.11
N VAL A 807 25.10 10.13 -12.06
CA VAL A 807 25.67 11.47 -11.91
C VAL A 807 27.16 11.43 -12.18
N LYS A 808 27.65 12.33 -13.04
CA LYS A 808 29.08 12.52 -13.29
C LYS A 808 29.66 13.46 -12.24
N THR A 809 30.87 13.14 -11.79
CA THR A 809 31.58 13.93 -10.79
C THR A 809 32.94 14.39 -11.31
N PHE A 810 33.28 15.65 -11.13
CA PHE A 810 34.55 16.24 -11.56
C PHE A 810 35.14 17.15 -10.46
N GLN A 811 36.46 17.16 -10.31
CA GLN A 811 37.15 18.00 -9.32
C GLN A 811 37.66 19.30 -9.97
N LEU A 812 37.11 20.43 -9.54
CA LEU A 812 37.60 21.76 -9.91
C LEU A 812 38.81 22.13 -9.04
N ARG A 813 39.70 22.90 -9.63
CA ARG A 813 40.85 23.55 -9.01
C ARG A 813 40.62 25.06 -8.98
N PRO A 814 41.21 25.78 -8.03
CA PRO A 814 41.17 27.24 -8.03
C PRO A 814 41.64 27.79 -9.39
N GLY A 815 40.85 28.69 -9.98
CA GLY A 815 41.07 29.27 -11.31
C GLY A 815 40.40 28.53 -12.47
N ASP A 816 39.82 27.34 -12.24
CA ASP A 816 39.08 26.63 -13.29
C ASP A 816 37.79 27.35 -13.67
N VAL A 817 37.44 27.27 -14.95
CA VAL A 817 36.18 27.75 -15.49
C VAL A 817 35.48 26.63 -16.25
N ILE A 818 34.22 26.40 -15.94
CA ILE A 818 33.32 25.52 -16.69
C ILE A 818 32.41 26.37 -17.56
N VAL A 819 32.28 26.04 -18.83
CA VAL A 819 31.38 26.67 -19.78
C VAL A 819 30.42 25.62 -20.33
N ALA A 820 29.11 25.87 -20.24
CA ALA A 820 28.08 25.06 -20.87
C ALA A 820 27.19 25.94 -21.75
N GLY A 821 26.56 25.37 -22.77
CA GLY A 821 25.67 26.14 -23.64
C GLY A 821 24.87 25.28 -24.60
N SER A 822 23.81 25.87 -25.15
CA SER A 822 22.90 25.26 -26.12
C SER A 822 23.55 24.99 -27.47
N ASP A 823 22.85 24.23 -28.31
CA ASP A 823 23.27 23.87 -29.67
C ASP A 823 23.41 25.09 -30.59
N GLY A 824 22.77 26.21 -30.27
CA GLY A 824 23.00 27.50 -30.92
C GLY A 824 24.47 27.95 -30.94
N ARG A 825 25.33 27.44 -30.06
CA ARG A 825 26.78 27.73 -30.06
C ARG A 825 27.53 27.06 -31.22
N ASP A 826 26.96 25.98 -31.75
CA ASP A 826 27.51 25.17 -32.82
C ASP A 826 26.80 25.50 -34.16
N ASP A 827 25.50 25.84 -34.13
CA ASP A 827 24.61 26.13 -35.27
C ASP A 827 24.85 27.50 -35.99
N ILE A 828 26.07 27.71 -36.47
CA ILE A 828 26.54 28.95 -37.12
C ILE A 828 26.42 28.84 -38.64
N HIS A 829 25.77 29.81 -39.29
CA HIS A 829 25.70 29.88 -40.75
C HIS A 829 26.91 30.63 -41.34
N ILE A 830 27.79 29.90 -42.02
CA ILE A 830 29.07 30.41 -42.54
C ILE A 830 28.97 30.88 -44.01
N GLY A 831 28.04 30.35 -44.81
CA GLY A 831 27.88 30.74 -46.22
C GLY A 831 26.97 29.81 -47.03
N SER A 832 27.08 29.84 -48.37
CA SER A 832 26.35 28.94 -49.27
C SER A 832 27.31 28.15 -50.16
N ASN A 833 27.06 26.84 -50.32
CA ASN A 833 27.80 25.99 -51.25
C ASN A 833 27.54 26.39 -52.72
N GLN A 834 28.38 25.92 -53.66
CA GLN A 834 28.21 26.15 -55.11
C GLN A 834 26.85 25.68 -55.67
N ALA A 835 26.12 24.83 -54.93
CA ALA A 835 24.76 24.36 -55.25
C ALA A 835 23.63 25.22 -54.64
N GLY A 836 23.94 26.29 -53.91
CA GLY A 836 22.95 27.19 -53.28
C GLY A 836 22.42 26.71 -51.91
N GLU A 837 22.92 25.60 -51.37
CA GLU A 837 22.59 25.11 -50.03
C GLU A 837 23.38 25.86 -48.96
N LYS A 838 22.72 26.17 -47.82
CA LYS A 838 23.33 26.84 -46.67
C LYS A 838 24.38 25.94 -46.02
N MET A 839 25.61 26.42 -45.87
CA MET A 839 26.65 25.80 -45.04
C MET A 839 26.44 26.21 -43.58
N ILE A 840 26.18 25.21 -42.73
CA ILE A 840 26.13 25.34 -41.28
C ILE A 840 27.37 24.65 -40.71
N ASN A 841 27.95 25.22 -39.65
CA ASN A 841 29.01 24.56 -38.91
C ASN A 841 28.44 23.34 -38.14
N ASP A 842 28.90 22.14 -38.47
CA ASP A 842 28.55 20.92 -37.72
C ASP A 842 29.71 20.45 -36.80
N ASP A 843 30.84 21.19 -36.78
CA ASP A 843 32.01 20.84 -35.97
C ASP A 843 31.93 21.42 -34.55
N HIS A 844 31.46 20.58 -33.63
CA HIS A 844 31.37 20.88 -32.19
C HIS A 844 32.73 21.17 -31.53
N THR A 845 33.86 20.77 -32.12
CA THR A 845 35.19 21.08 -31.55
C THR A 845 35.58 22.54 -31.73
N ARG A 846 34.95 23.24 -32.69
CA ARG A 846 35.13 24.66 -32.96
C ARG A 846 34.86 25.52 -31.73
N PHE A 847 33.87 25.14 -30.92
CA PHE A 847 33.53 25.86 -29.69
C PHE A 847 34.69 25.88 -28.68
N LEU A 848 35.58 24.88 -28.67
CA LEU A 848 36.77 24.89 -27.81
C LEU A 848 37.72 26.04 -28.17
N GLU A 849 37.93 26.29 -29.47
CA GLU A 849 38.79 27.38 -29.93
C GLU A 849 38.22 28.76 -29.56
N PHE A 850 36.90 28.92 -29.61
CA PHE A 850 36.25 30.15 -29.14
C PHE A 850 36.43 30.35 -27.64
N VAL A 851 36.32 29.30 -26.84
CA VAL A 851 36.56 29.36 -25.39
C VAL A 851 38.02 29.72 -25.09
N GLU A 852 38.98 29.15 -25.81
CA GLU A 852 40.41 29.46 -25.66
C GLU A 852 40.73 30.91 -26.03
N SER A 853 40.29 31.34 -27.22
CA SER A 853 40.51 32.67 -27.75
C SER A 853 39.77 33.75 -26.96
N GLY A 854 38.59 33.41 -26.43
CA GLY A 854 37.79 34.26 -25.56
C GLY A 854 38.27 34.29 -24.10
N HIS A 855 39.31 33.52 -23.77
CA HIS A 855 39.84 33.36 -22.40
C HIS A 855 38.78 32.96 -21.37
N GLY A 856 37.81 32.13 -21.78
CA GLY A 856 36.70 31.69 -20.93
C GLY A 856 35.73 32.82 -20.53
N ASN A 857 35.76 33.99 -21.18
CA ASN A 857 34.80 35.08 -20.97
C ASN A 857 33.62 34.97 -21.95
N LEU A 858 32.39 35.02 -21.44
CA LEU A 858 31.18 34.81 -22.24
C LEU A 858 30.96 35.86 -23.33
N GLU A 859 31.22 37.15 -23.05
CA GLU A 859 31.03 38.23 -24.04
C GLU A 859 32.02 38.08 -25.20
N ASN A 860 33.28 37.78 -24.89
CA ASN A 860 34.30 37.54 -25.91
C ASN A 860 33.96 36.30 -26.76
N ILE A 861 33.55 35.20 -26.12
CA ILE A 861 33.11 33.97 -26.82
C ILE A 861 31.95 34.29 -27.76
N PHE A 862 30.96 35.04 -27.27
CA PHE A 862 29.80 35.46 -28.06
C PHE A 862 30.19 36.31 -29.27
N HIS A 863 31.09 37.29 -29.09
CA HIS A 863 31.60 38.11 -30.20
C HIS A 863 32.40 37.30 -31.23
N LEU A 864 33.17 36.31 -30.80
CA LEU A 864 33.91 35.42 -31.68
C LEU A 864 32.96 34.56 -32.53
N ILE A 865 31.92 33.98 -31.91
CA ILE A 865 30.87 33.23 -32.61
C ILE A 865 30.19 34.10 -33.68
N LEU A 866 29.80 35.33 -33.33
CA LEU A 866 29.18 36.27 -34.27
C LEU A 866 30.11 36.78 -35.37
N SER A 867 31.43 36.73 -35.16
CA SER A 867 32.41 37.12 -36.18
C SER A 867 32.58 36.06 -37.27
N GLU A 868 32.27 34.80 -36.97
CA GLU A 868 32.37 33.67 -37.90
C GLU A 868 31.11 33.51 -38.77
N GLY A 869 29.94 33.90 -38.25
CA GLY A 869 28.68 33.86 -39.00
C GLY A 869 27.47 34.32 -38.19
N HIS A 870 26.27 34.12 -38.75
CA HIS A 870 25.02 34.44 -38.06
C HIS A 870 24.43 33.18 -37.39
N LEU A 871 23.92 33.36 -36.16
CA LEU A 871 23.22 32.31 -35.39
C LEU A 871 21.95 31.85 -36.12
N THR A 872 21.78 30.53 -36.24
CA THR A 872 20.57 29.97 -36.86
C THR A 872 19.51 29.52 -35.84
N ASP A 873 19.87 29.38 -34.57
CA ASP A 873 18.96 29.08 -33.46
C ASP A 873 19.20 29.99 -32.23
N ASP A 874 18.43 29.76 -31.16
CA ASP A 874 18.60 30.42 -29.86
C ASP A 874 19.97 30.04 -29.25
N LEU A 875 20.65 30.99 -28.59
CA LEU A 875 21.96 30.76 -27.96
C LEU A 875 21.89 31.08 -26.47
N SER A 876 22.39 30.16 -25.65
CA SER A 876 22.62 30.40 -24.23
C SER A 876 23.94 29.82 -23.78
N LEU A 877 24.65 30.58 -22.95
CA LEU A 877 25.92 30.20 -22.37
C LEU A 877 25.88 30.45 -20.87
N ILE A 878 26.44 29.50 -20.11
CA ILE A 878 26.68 29.63 -18.68
C ILE A 878 28.15 29.41 -18.39
N ARG A 879 28.73 30.27 -17.56
CA ARG A 879 30.11 30.22 -17.11
C ARG A 879 30.14 30.07 -15.60
N ILE A 880 30.93 29.14 -15.11
CA ILE A 880 31.07 28.84 -13.68
C ILE A 880 32.55 28.83 -13.35
N SER A 881 33.03 29.77 -12.54
CA SER A 881 34.42 29.79 -12.09
C SER A 881 34.53 29.42 -10.61
N PHE A 882 35.62 28.72 -10.26
CA PHE A 882 35.92 28.35 -8.88
C PHE A 882 37.17 29.09 -8.37
N LYS A 883 37.02 29.88 -7.31
CA LYS A 883 38.06 30.68 -6.65
C LYS A 883 38.89 31.53 -7.62
N GLU A 884 38.20 32.25 -8.50
CA GLU A 884 38.82 33.09 -9.54
C GLU A 884 39.62 34.28 -8.96
N LYS A 885 39.24 34.80 -7.79
CA LYS A 885 39.90 35.96 -7.15
C LYS A 885 41.14 35.63 -6.32
N ASP A 886 41.34 34.37 -5.92
CA ASP A 886 42.43 33.97 -5.01
C ASP A 886 43.78 33.79 -5.73
N ILE A 887 43.83 34.01 -7.05
CA ILE A 887 45.05 33.85 -7.87
C ILE A 887 46.14 34.88 -7.50
N LYS A 888 45.80 35.98 -6.81
CA LYS A 888 46.78 37.02 -6.41
C LYS A 888 47.31 36.92 -4.97
N GLU A 889 46.80 36.02 -4.13
CA GLU A 889 47.26 35.88 -2.73
C GLU A 889 47.75 34.48 -2.36
N ALA A 890 47.77 33.53 -3.30
CA ALA A 890 48.31 32.18 -3.08
C ALA A 890 49.84 32.07 -3.25
N ALA A 891 50.59 33.17 -3.08
CA ALA A 891 52.05 33.20 -3.18
C ALA A 891 52.77 33.23 -1.82
N ASP A 892 52.06 33.28 -0.70
CA ASP A 892 52.66 33.29 0.64
C ASP A 892 51.90 32.34 1.56
N ASP A 893 52.29 31.06 1.55
CA ASP A 893 52.06 30.12 2.65
C ASP A 893 53.19 29.07 2.62
N THR A 894 54.40 29.56 2.88
CA THR A 894 55.56 28.71 3.23
C THR A 894 55.89 28.84 4.72
N GLU A 895 54.89 28.72 5.57
CA GLU A 895 55.09 28.43 7.00
C GLU A 895 54.50 27.05 7.33
N GLY A 896 55.37 26.04 7.39
CA GLY A 896 54.97 24.67 7.76
C GLY A 896 55.96 23.55 7.42
N ILE A 897 57.21 23.86 7.06
CA ILE A 897 58.19 22.86 6.60
C ILE A 897 58.83 22.08 7.77
N GLN A 898 58.74 22.56 9.02
CA GLN A 898 59.33 21.86 10.18
C GLN A 898 58.38 20.88 10.89
N GLU A 899 57.08 21.15 11.00
CA GLU A 899 56.09 20.20 11.57
C GLU A 899 55.82 18.99 10.65
N ASN A 900 55.89 19.18 9.34
CA ASN A 900 55.61 18.11 8.36
C ASN A 900 56.59 16.93 8.42
N LYS A 901 57.86 17.15 8.79
CA LYS A 901 58.89 16.10 8.76
C LYS A 901 58.72 15.08 9.89
N HIS A 902 58.28 15.51 11.07
CA HIS A 902 57.97 14.63 12.20
C HIS A 902 56.73 13.78 11.92
N VAL A 903 55.67 14.41 11.40
CA VAL A 903 54.43 13.73 11.03
C VAL A 903 54.64 12.73 9.88
N LEU A 904 55.46 13.06 8.87
CA LEU A 904 55.85 12.14 7.79
C LEU A 904 56.58 10.89 8.34
N ASN A 905 57.53 11.08 9.26
CA ASN A 905 58.23 9.96 9.90
C ASN A 905 57.28 9.07 10.73
N LEU A 906 56.34 9.67 11.46
CA LEU A 906 55.32 8.91 12.20
C LEU A 906 54.39 8.14 11.26
N ILE A 907 53.98 8.73 10.13
CA ILE A 907 53.16 8.04 9.11
C ILE A 907 53.91 6.83 8.54
N ASP A 908 55.20 6.99 8.22
CA ASP A 908 56.01 5.88 7.69
C ASP A 908 56.21 4.78 8.72
N LYS A 909 56.44 5.13 10.00
CA LYS A 909 56.52 4.16 11.10
C LYS A 909 55.18 3.43 11.28
N ALA A 910 54.06 4.14 11.25
CA ALA A 910 52.72 3.57 11.37
C ALA A 910 52.39 2.63 10.19
N LYS A 911 52.77 3.00 8.96
CA LYS A 911 52.62 2.15 7.77
C LYS A 911 53.47 0.88 7.84
N ARG A 912 54.70 0.95 8.37
CA ARG A 912 55.55 -0.23 8.58
C ARG A 912 54.93 -1.17 9.60
N ASN A 913 54.55 -0.66 10.77
CA ASN A 913 53.85 -1.45 11.79
C ASN A 913 52.53 -2.07 11.26
N ALA A 914 51.79 -1.36 10.40
CA ALA A 914 50.60 -1.90 9.75
C ALA A 914 50.91 -3.03 8.75
N LYS A 915 52.07 -3.00 8.07
CA LYS A 915 52.54 -4.07 7.17
C LYS A 915 53.06 -5.28 7.94
N ASP A 916 53.72 -5.04 9.07
CA ASP A 916 54.29 -6.07 9.95
C ASP A 916 53.23 -6.72 10.87
N GLU A 917 51.93 -6.49 10.59
CA GLU A 917 50.76 -6.97 11.34
C GLU A 917 50.67 -6.49 12.82
N ASN A 918 51.50 -5.52 13.22
CA ASN A 918 51.45 -4.86 14.53
C ASN A 918 50.33 -3.80 14.58
N PHE A 919 49.07 -4.24 14.50
CA PHE A 919 47.92 -3.35 14.34
C PHE A 919 47.69 -2.38 15.51
N ASP A 920 47.94 -2.80 16.75
CA ASP A 920 47.72 -1.94 17.93
C ASP A 920 48.70 -0.77 17.98
N GLU A 921 49.97 -1.02 17.69
CA GLU A 921 50.98 0.03 17.62
C GLU A 921 50.72 0.96 16.43
N ALA A 922 50.33 0.41 15.27
CA ALA A 922 49.93 1.21 14.12
C ALA A 922 48.73 2.13 14.42
N ILE A 923 47.69 1.63 15.11
CA ILE A 923 46.53 2.44 15.51
C ILE A 923 46.95 3.54 16.50
N SER A 924 47.82 3.23 17.47
CA SER A 924 48.31 4.22 18.43
C SER A 924 49.04 5.38 17.73
N LEU A 925 49.92 5.06 16.78
CA LEU A 925 50.66 6.05 16.00
C LEU A 925 49.73 6.88 15.11
N PHE A 926 48.73 6.26 14.47
CA PHE A 926 47.75 7.02 13.69
C PHE A 926 46.84 7.90 14.55
N ARG A 927 46.51 7.50 15.78
CA ARG A 927 45.78 8.37 16.74
C ARG A 927 46.64 9.54 17.21
N GLU A 928 47.92 9.30 17.47
CA GLU A 928 48.88 10.35 17.79
C GLU A 928 48.97 11.37 16.64
N ILE A 929 49.05 10.89 15.39
CA ILE A 929 49.00 11.75 14.19
C ILE A 929 47.67 12.52 14.11
N GLU A 930 46.53 11.90 14.43
CA GLU A 930 45.22 12.57 14.43
C GLU A 930 45.13 13.66 15.50
N THR A 931 45.76 13.47 16.67
CA THR A 931 45.84 14.52 17.71
C THR A 931 46.76 15.67 17.33
N LEU A 932 47.84 15.39 16.59
CA LEU A 932 48.77 16.42 16.11
C LEU A 932 48.19 17.20 14.94
N ASN A 933 47.53 16.51 14.00
CA ASN A 933 46.89 17.11 12.84
C ASN A 933 45.72 16.27 12.33
N GLY A 934 44.52 16.57 12.84
CA GLY A 934 43.28 15.88 12.49
C GLY A 934 42.79 16.10 11.04
N LYS A 935 43.45 16.95 10.25
CA LYS A 935 43.10 17.19 8.84
C LYS A 935 43.78 16.23 7.87
N ILE A 936 44.70 15.38 8.33
CA ILE A 936 45.45 14.46 7.46
C ILE A 936 44.53 13.30 7.01
N PRO A 937 44.10 13.24 5.74
CA PRO A 937 43.08 12.28 5.32
C PRO A 937 43.63 10.85 5.29
N ILE A 938 44.92 10.68 5.00
CA ILE A 938 45.54 9.36 4.93
C ILE A 938 45.45 8.62 6.26
N THR A 939 45.57 9.33 7.39
CA THR A 939 45.42 8.79 8.75
C THR A 939 44.04 8.15 8.94
N LYS A 940 42.97 8.87 8.58
CA LYS A 940 41.59 8.37 8.68
C LYS A 940 41.36 7.13 7.81
N LYS A 941 41.89 7.13 6.59
CA LYS A 941 41.82 5.97 5.67
C LYS A 941 42.53 4.73 6.25
N TYR A 942 43.73 4.90 6.80
CA TYR A 942 44.47 3.79 7.43
C TYR A 942 43.80 3.30 8.72
N LEU A 943 43.30 4.19 9.59
CA LEU A 943 42.52 3.82 10.77
C LEU A 943 41.30 2.99 10.38
N ALA A 944 40.57 3.41 9.35
CA ALA A 944 39.42 2.66 8.83
C ALA A 944 39.80 1.22 8.42
N PHE A 945 40.92 1.05 7.70
CA PHE A 945 41.41 -0.28 7.32
C PHE A 945 41.92 -1.12 8.50
N LEU A 946 42.62 -0.51 9.45
CA LEU A 946 43.14 -1.17 10.64
C LEU A 946 42.00 -1.68 11.54
N PHE A 947 40.99 -0.84 11.79
CA PHE A 947 39.80 -1.26 12.54
C PHE A 947 39.02 -2.37 11.82
N MET A 948 38.94 -2.34 10.48
CA MET A 948 38.38 -3.46 9.72
C MET A 948 39.18 -4.75 9.94
N ARG A 949 40.53 -4.70 9.92
CA ARG A 949 41.38 -5.88 10.20
C ARG A 949 41.15 -6.43 11.60
N LYS A 950 40.94 -5.56 12.59
CA LYS A 950 40.54 -5.92 13.97
C LYS A 950 39.07 -6.34 14.12
N ARG A 951 38.27 -6.35 13.03
CA ARG A 951 36.83 -6.63 13.00
C ARG A 951 35.96 -5.65 13.80
N LEU A 952 36.48 -4.46 14.08
CA LEU A 952 35.74 -3.34 14.69
C LEU A 952 35.06 -2.54 13.57
N PHE A 953 33.93 -3.06 13.07
CA PHE A 953 33.28 -2.53 11.87
C PHE A 953 32.65 -1.15 12.06
N GLU A 954 32.21 -0.82 13.28
CA GLU A 954 31.61 0.50 13.58
C GLU A 954 32.66 1.62 13.54
N ASP A 955 33.80 1.43 14.21
CA ASP A 955 34.92 2.37 14.17
C ASP A 955 35.49 2.50 12.76
N ALA A 956 35.59 1.37 12.03
CA ALA A 956 36.01 1.37 10.64
C ALA A 956 35.08 2.21 9.76
N ALA A 957 33.76 2.09 9.95
CA ALA A 957 32.78 2.91 9.25
C ALA A 957 32.90 4.39 9.62
N HIS A 958 33.05 4.71 10.91
CA HIS A 958 33.18 6.10 11.38
C HIS A 958 34.38 6.82 10.75
N HIS A 959 35.56 6.22 10.81
CA HIS A 959 36.76 6.82 10.20
C HIS A 959 36.68 6.89 8.67
N ALA A 960 35.98 5.95 8.03
CA ALA A 960 35.73 5.99 6.60
C ALA A 960 34.75 7.12 6.21
N GLU A 961 33.70 7.36 7.00
CA GLU A 961 32.79 8.50 6.84
C GLU A 961 33.54 9.84 6.99
N GLU A 962 34.38 9.93 8.02
CA GLU A 962 35.23 11.09 8.29
C GLU A 962 36.26 11.35 7.18
N TYR A 963 36.81 10.29 6.58
CA TYR A 963 37.66 10.40 5.39
C TYR A 963 36.87 10.93 4.18
N LEU A 964 35.66 10.42 3.94
CA LEU A 964 34.83 10.83 2.81
C LEU A 964 34.31 12.26 2.91
N LYS A 965 34.32 12.87 4.12
CA LYS A 965 34.08 14.32 4.26
C LYS A 965 35.22 15.15 3.66
N LEU A 966 36.45 14.65 3.70
CA LEU A 966 37.66 15.29 3.17
C LEU A 966 37.95 14.90 1.72
N HIS A 967 37.61 13.67 1.33
CA HIS A 967 37.75 13.19 -0.05
C HIS A 967 36.44 12.58 -0.57
N PRO A 968 35.44 13.41 -0.90
CA PRO A 968 34.13 12.92 -1.31
C PRO A 968 34.10 12.15 -2.63
N LEU A 969 35.16 12.22 -3.45
CA LEU A 969 35.28 11.56 -4.77
C LEU A 969 35.84 10.12 -4.72
N ASP A 970 36.31 9.65 -3.57
CA ASP A 970 36.89 8.30 -3.44
C ASP A 970 35.78 7.23 -3.46
N ASN A 971 35.46 6.74 -4.66
CA ASN A 971 34.41 5.75 -4.90
C ASN A 971 34.69 4.39 -4.22
N ASP A 972 35.97 3.99 -4.12
CA ASP A 972 36.37 2.79 -3.39
C ASP A 972 36.05 2.92 -1.89
N MET A 973 36.30 4.10 -1.32
CA MET A 973 35.95 4.38 0.08
C MET A 973 34.44 4.50 0.29
N LEU A 974 33.66 4.95 -0.70
CA LEU A 974 32.19 4.87 -0.63
C LEU A 974 31.72 3.41 -0.53
N TYR A 975 32.25 2.52 -1.38
CA TYR A 975 31.97 1.09 -1.31
C TYR A 975 32.37 0.52 0.05
N PHE A 976 33.59 0.82 0.50
CA PHE A 976 34.13 0.37 1.78
C PHE A 976 33.22 0.78 2.94
N THR A 977 32.80 2.05 2.97
CA THR A 977 31.92 2.61 4.01
C THR A 977 30.56 1.91 4.01
N SER A 978 29.92 1.76 2.85
CA SER A 978 28.66 1.01 2.72
C SER A 978 28.80 -0.44 3.20
N PHE A 979 29.91 -1.10 2.86
CA PHE A 979 30.19 -2.47 3.26
C PHE A 979 30.44 -2.60 4.78
N MET A 980 31.21 -1.68 5.39
CA MET A 980 31.45 -1.64 6.84
C MET A 980 30.18 -1.33 7.63
N LEU A 981 29.38 -0.35 7.20
CA LEU A 981 28.10 -0.02 7.83
C LEU A 981 27.14 -1.21 7.83
N ARG A 982 27.05 -1.94 6.72
CA ARG A 982 26.25 -3.18 6.64
C ARG A 982 26.74 -4.24 7.63
N ARG A 983 28.06 -4.38 7.80
CA ARG A 983 28.68 -5.34 8.74
C ARG A 983 28.50 -4.92 10.20
N SER A 984 28.40 -3.62 10.48
CA SER A 984 28.09 -3.08 11.81
C SER A 984 26.60 -3.16 12.20
N GLY A 985 25.70 -3.39 11.23
CA GLY A 985 24.24 -3.43 11.45
C GLY A 985 23.52 -2.10 11.21
N LYS A 986 24.23 -1.01 10.84
CA LYS A 986 23.63 0.29 10.46
C LYS A 986 23.12 0.24 9.01
N ILE A 987 22.07 -0.55 8.76
CA ILE A 987 21.63 -0.94 7.41
C ILE A 987 21.12 0.23 6.57
N GLU A 988 20.36 1.18 7.16
CA GLU A 988 19.82 2.32 6.41
C GLU A 988 20.92 3.25 5.89
N LYS A 989 21.90 3.59 6.74
CA LYS A 989 23.08 4.35 6.30
C LYS A 989 23.88 3.58 5.26
N ALA A 990 24.02 2.25 5.42
CA ALA A 990 24.70 1.42 4.42
C ALA A 990 24.02 1.52 3.05
N ALA A 991 22.69 1.58 3.01
CA ALA A 991 21.91 1.78 1.80
C ALA A 991 22.21 3.15 1.17
N ASP A 992 22.24 4.24 1.95
CA ASP A 992 22.56 5.59 1.45
C ASP A 992 23.92 5.64 0.75
N PHE A 993 24.98 5.15 1.39
CA PHE A 993 26.32 5.12 0.80
C PHE A 993 26.41 4.20 -0.42
N GLY A 994 25.70 3.06 -0.40
CA GLY A 994 25.65 2.15 -1.54
C GLY A 994 24.94 2.77 -2.74
N GLU A 995 23.81 3.45 -2.52
CA GLU A 995 23.06 4.15 -3.56
C GLU A 995 23.85 5.33 -4.13
N ARG A 996 24.56 6.09 -3.29
CA ARG A 996 25.47 7.16 -3.76
C ARG A 996 26.50 6.61 -4.73
N LEU A 997 27.14 5.49 -4.40
CA LEU A 997 28.10 4.86 -5.31
C LEU A 997 27.42 4.32 -6.57
N ARG A 998 26.23 3.70 -6.46
CA ARG A 998 25.46 3.24 -7.63
C ARG A 998 25.09 4.38 -8.56
N LEU A 999 24.83 5.58 -8.03
CA LEU A 999 24.57 6.78 -8.82
C LEU A 999 25.82 7.33 -9.49
N ARG A 1000 27.03 7.05 -9.02
CA ARG A 1000 28.27 7.50 -9.68
C ARG A 1000 28.82 6.45 -10.65
N GLU A 1001 28.86 5.20 -10.20
CA GLU A 1001 29.37 4.04 -10.93
C GLU A 1001 28.30 2.94 -10.98
N PRO A 1002 27.32 3.04 -11.90
CA PRO A 1002 26.22 2.08 -12.01
C PRO A 1002 26.69 0.67 -12.39
N ASN A 1003 27.91 0.54 -12.93
CA ASN A 1003 28.49 -0.73 -13.36
C ASN A 1003 29.36 -1.40 -12.28
N HIS A 1004 29.43 -0.84 -11.07
CA HIS A 1004 30.28 -1.38 -9.99
C HIS A 1004 29.65 -2.64 -9.35
N VAL A 1005 29.95 -3.81 -9.91
CA VAL A 1005 29.36 -5.14 -9.54
C VAL A 1005 29.43 -5.44 -8.04
N LYS A 1006 30.56 -5.15 -7.37
CA LYS A 1006 30.72 -5.40 -5.93
C LYS A 1006 29.72 -4.59 -5.08
N ASN A 1007 29.41 -3.38 -5.52
CA ASN A 1007 28.46 -2.49 -4.82
C ASN A 1007 27.03 -2.95 -5.06
N LEU A 1008 26.67 -3.32 -6.29
CA LEU A 1008 25.34 -3.87 -6.60
C LEU A 1008 25.06 -5.14 -5.76
N LEU A 1009 26.03 -6.05 -5.65
CA LEU A 1009 25.91 -7.22 -4.77
C LEU A 1009 25.73 -6.81 -3.29
N ASN A 1010 26.44 -5.78 -2.83
CA ASN A 1010 26.30 -5.26 -1.47
C ASN A 1010 24.91 -4.65 -1.23
N LEU A 1011 24.43 -3.81 -2.15
CA LEU A 1011 23.10 -3.20 -2.12
C LEU A 1011 21.97 -4.23 -2.16
N ALA A 1012 22.05 -5.23 -3.04
CA ALA A 1012 21.06 -6.30 -3.10
C ALA A 1012 20.95 -7.04 -1.75
N ARG A 1013 22.08 -7.24 -1.06
CA ARG A 1013 22.11 -7.81 0.31
C ARG A 1013 21.55 -6.84 1.36
N ILE A 1014 21.81 -5.55 1.23
CA ILE A 1014 21.26 -4.52 2.13
C ILE A 1014 19.73 -4.51 2.01
N TYR A 1015 19.19 -4.47 0.79
CA TYR A 1015 17.75 -4.49 0.57
C TYR A 1015 17.09 -5.81 0.99
N LEU A 1016 17.79 -6.94 0.85
CA LEU A 1016 17.33 -8.22 1.40
C LEU A 1016 17.15 -8.14 2.93
N VAL A 1017 18.10 -7.51 3.65
CA VAL A 1017 18.00 -7.32 5.12
C VAL A 1017 16.89 -6.32 5.49
N LEU A 1018 16.70 -5.28 4.68
CA LEU A 1018 15.57 -4.34 4.81
C LEU A 1018 14.22 -4.94 4.42
N LYS A 1019 14.18 -6.23 4.02
CA LYS A 1019 12.97 -6.93 3.52
C LYS A 1019 12.33 -6.27 2.29
N ASN A 1020 13.08 -5.45 1.56
CA ASN A 1020 12.64 -4.89 0.28
C ASN A 1020 13.06 -5.85 -0.86
N TYR A 1021 12.31 -6.94 -1.00
CA TYR A 1021 12.65 -8.03 -1.91
C TYR A 1021 12.61 -7.64 -3.38
N ASP A 1022 11.70 -6.75 -3.79
CA ASP A 1022 11.60 -6.31 -5.18
C ASP A 1022 12.82 -5.49 -5.60
N SER A 1023 13.24 -4.52 -4.77
CA SER A 1023 14.48 -3.77 -5.02
C SER A 1023 15.70 -4.68 -4.95
N ALA A 1024 15.77 -5.59 -3.97
CA ALA A 1024 16.87 -6.55 -3.87
C ALA A 1024 17.00 -7.42 -5.14
N LEU A 1025 15.88 -7.91 -5.68
CA LEU A 1025 15.83 -8.69 -6.91
C LEU A 1025 16.27 -7.86 -8.11
N ALA A 1026 15.74 -6.64 -8.28
CA ALA A 1026 16.09 -5.77 -9.40
C ALA A 1026 17.60 -5.49 -9.43
N ILE A 1027 18.18 -5.12 -8.29
CA ILE A 1027 19.62 -4.83 -8.20
C ILE A 1027 20.47 -6.08 -8.42
N ALA A 1028 20.03 -7.25 -7.91
CA ALA A 1028 20.73 -8.50 -8.16
C ALA A 1028 20.68 -8.91 -9.64
N MET A 1029 19.58 -8.63 -10.34
CA MET A 1029 19.47 -8.86 -11.79
C MET A 1029 20.41 -7.92 -12.55
N GLU A 1030 20.46 -6.63 -12.19
CA GLU A 1030 21.40 -5.68 -12.79
C GLU A 1030 22.86 -6.12 -12.60
N ALA A 1031 23.21 -6.66 -11.43
CA ALA A 1031 24.54 -7.20 -11.18
C ALA A 1031 24.84 -8.43 -12.05
N PHE A 1032 23.83 -9.27 -12.29
CA PHE A 1032 23.96 -10.49 -13.10
C PHE A 1032 24.08 -10.18 -14.60
N GLU A 1033 23.42 -9.13 -15.09
CA GLU A 1033 23.60 -8.65 -16.47
C GLU A 1033 25.05 -8.22 -16.75
N LEU A 1034 25.72 -7.64 -15.75
CA LEU A 1034 27.11 -7.19 -15.85
C LEU A 1034 28.12 -8.33 -15.68
N ASP A 1035 27.85 -9.29 -14.79
CA ASP A 1035 28.75 -10.42 -14.51
C ASP A 1035 27.94 -11.72 -14.30
N SER A 1036 27.50 -12.32 -15.40
CA SER A 1036 26.66 -13.52 -15.42
C SER A 1036 27.36 -14.78 -14.93
N LYS A 1037 28.71 -14.78 -14.89
CA LYS A 1037 29.53 -15.92 -14.44
C LYS A 1037 29.76 -15.91 -12.92
N ASN A 1038 29.33 -14.88 -12.21
CA ASN A 1038 29.58 -14.76 -10.78
C ASN A 1038 28.66 -15.67 -9.96
N GLU A 1039 29.20 -16.75 -9.39
CA GLU A 1039 28.44 -17.67 -8.54
C GLU A 1039 27.72 -16.99 -7.36
N ARG A 1040 28.30 -15.93 -6.80
CA ARG A 1040 27.71 -15.23 -5.65
C ARG A 1040 26.43 -14.49 -6.03
N ILE A 1041 26.35 -13.98 -7.26
CA ILE A 1041 25.18 -13.29 -7.79
C ILE A 1041 24.08 -14.31 -8.10
N ALA A 1042 24.43 -15.41 -8.76
CA ALA A 1042 23.48 -16.50 -9.07
C ALA A 1042 22.82 -17.07 -7.80
N LYS A 1043 23.62 -17.40 -6.77
CA LYS A 1043 23.11 -17.88 -5.48
C LYS A 1043 22.18 -16.88 -4.79
N LEU A 1044 22.48 -15.57 -4.87
CA LEU A 1044 21.65 -14.51 -4.31
C LEU A 1044 20.32 -14.37 -5.07
N LEU A 1045 20.35 -14.48 -6.40
CA LEU A 1045 19.15 -14.42 -7.25
C LEU A 1045 18.22 -15.61 -6.98
N ASP A 1046 18.74 -16.82 -6.86
CA ASP A 1046 17.92 -18.01 -6.56
C ASP A 1046 17.26 -17.89 -5.18
N LEU A 1047 18.00 -17.41 -4.17
CA LEU A 1047 17.45 -17.12 -2.85
C LEU A 1047 16.30 -16.10 -2.94
N LEU A 1048 16.50 -14.97 -3.64
CA LEU A 1048 15.50 -13.92 -3.79
C LEU A 1048 14.26 -14.38 -4.57
N LYS A 1049 14.44 -15.19 -5.61
CA LYS A 1049 13.33 -15.78 -6.38
C LYS A 1049 12.50 -16.75 -5.53
N ASN A 1050 13.14 -17.54 -4.65
CA ASN A 1050 12.45 -18.46 -3.74
C ASN A 1050 11.68 -17.69 -2.66
N LEU A 1051 12.29 -16.68 -2.05
CA LEU A 1051 11.64 -15.83 -1.04
C LEU A 1051 10.43 -15.07 -1.61
N ARG A 1052 10.47 -14.69 -2.89
CA ARG A 1052 9.32 -14.08 -3.58
C ARG A 1052 8.18 -15.06 -3.88
N ARG A 1053 8.49 -16.36 -4.00
CA ARG A 1053 7.52 -17.43 -4.29
C ARG A 1053 6.81 -17.97 -3.05
N GLU A 1054 7.36 -17.76 -1.86
CA GLU A 1054 6.61 -18.00 -0.64
C GLU A 1054 5.53 -16.92 -0.49
N PRO A 1055 4.22 -17.26 -0.52
CA PRO A 1055 3.21 -16.30 -0.12
C PRO A 1055 3.52 -15.90 1.32
N THR A 1056 3.43 -14.60 1.58
CA THR A 1056 3.54 -13.93 2.89
C THR A 1056 2.63 -14.59 3.91
N ASN A 1057 3.08 -15.70 4.46
CA ASN A 1057 2.43 -16.52 5.47
C ASN A 1057 3.52 -16.91 6.47
N LYS A 1058 4.02 -15.92 7.22
CA LYS A 1058 4.63 -16.09 8.54
C LYS A 1058 4.92 -14.74 9.20
N ASN A 1059 3.94 -14.36 10.02
CA ASN A 1059 4.05 -13.88 11.40
C ASN A 1059 4.44 -12.43 11.72
N SER A 1060 3.71 -11.99 12.76
CA SER A 1060 3.96 -10.98 13.80
C SER A 1060 3.85 -9.52 13.42
#